data_AF-A0A182VTQ0-F1
#
_entry.id   AF-A0A182VTQ0-F1
#
_cell.length_a   1.000
_cell.length_b   1.000
_cell.length_c   1.000
_cell.angle_alpha   90.00
_cell.angle_beta   90.00
_cell.angle_gamma   90.00
#
_symmetry.space_group_name_H-M   'P 1'
#
loop_
_entity.id
_entity.type
_entity.pdbx_description
1 polymer ?
#
loop_
_entity_poly.entity_id
_entity_poly.type
_entity_poly.pdbx_seq_one_letter_code
_entity_poly.pdbx_strand_id
1 'polypeptide(L)'
;MTTEANSQAQEVDQVFRDIALKNLQLRRLTGVLLIDSEFLRLCDKFDEVKRTVEWANCEEIDSEIEDIIPTLELKIKILQRLRSGCLQRITRYNVARKEDSPDLQEKRFKVRLETALQQLNRTYKHFRRSVLDIILAVGDIHQIQEIESLLKKTDFLHGIVCKNHRNCLHVLPSTNLDHTIEVSCVRLQFAANTLLVLALVHFRELLDTMESEDSVHTIHAKLQDEIRRSLNDVQVNEEELASLRQKLFSSTDSLTAQRTIAIEHSEKHGLDLEDHLRTIDLLVLDRQEIEERVTHLIEAREAIQKQLDERRLLLQDGMREIVRLEHLIEEIERKISERTVKFQEEAQLFEQQRLDILNDNTLNPEERSRMLAECDAEIFQLRKSHSGDINLLEAHCDGLKRLSKNIANDVETFRDEIAQKHRDQFAELENQKLLATTPSQIALIEEQIQQQQAEFDENLEMLNRAQARPEYYSDEHGRYFFNEAGERIYKRDSRASEYCPGPDGEWIKMSSTTSFHSDENGTYYVDKFGQKIYKQQNFTDAKGKYHFDENGTRVYIETSTKPMLSASSEFPSPSAFRRTQSAPSASSSQTFISTVENLEKSSSIQELQERIAKDVAYVEKTVGVALRKGLAALTRTKPEDPIGYLADYLALFQRNALETKRQQQLLERLRLDESDCRTESRI
;
A
#
# COMPACT_ATOMS: atom_id res chain seq x y z
N MET A 1 -10.25 14.39 49.60
CA MET A 1 -10.66 14.75 48.22
C MET A 1 -10.26 16.16 47.83
N THR A 2 -10.86 17.24 48.37
CA THR A 2 -10.44 18.62 48.01
C THR A 2 -9.01 18.95 48.45
N THR A 3 -8.57 18.47 49.62
CA THR A 3 -7.20 18.63 50.12
C THR A 3 -6.16 17.88 49.29
N GLU A 4 -6.44 16.65 48.89
CA GLU A 4 -5.54 15.83 48.07
C GLU A 4 -5.38 16.39 46.65
N ALA A 5 -6.48 16.84 46.03
CA ALA A 5 -6.44 17.49 44.72
C ALA A 5 -5.63 18.80 44.74
N ASN A 6 -5.77 19.61 45.81
CA ASN A 6 -4.98 20.83 45.97
C ASN A 6 -3.48 20.51 46.20
N SER A 7 -3.16 19.47 46.97
CA SER A 7 -1.77 19.02 47.17
C SER A 7 -1.13 18.56 45.86
N GLN A 8 -1.84 17.77 45.05
CA GLN A 8 -1.36 17.32 43.74
C GLN A 8 -1.18 18.48 42.76
N ALA A 9 -2.08 19.46 42.75
CA ALA A 9 -1.92 20.67 41.93
C ALA A 9 -0.69 21.49 42.33
N GLN A 10 -0.41 21.64 43.63
CA GLN A 10 0.79 22.32 44.13
C GLN A 10 2.08 21.56 43.78
N GLU A 11 2.09 20.24 43.85
CA GLU A 11 3.24 19.40 43.42
C GLU A 11 3.53 19.55 41.91
N VAL A 12 2.49 19.57 41.07
CA VAL A 12 2.60 19.79 39.62
C VAL A 12 3.16 21.19 39.30
N ASP A 13 2.62 22.22 39.95
CA ASP A 13 3.11 23.59 39.83
C ASP A 13 4.59 23.73 40.24
N GLN A 14 5.01 23.03 41.29
CA GLN A 14 6.41 23.00 41.71
C GLN A 14 7.29 22.31 40.67
N VAL A 15 6.84 21.22 40.04
CA VAL A 15 7.57 20.56 38.94
C VAL A 15 7.75 21.49 37.74
N PHE A 16 6.73 22.25 37.35
CA PHE A 16 6.85 23.23 36.27
C PHE A 16 7.90 24.30 36.57
N ARG A 17 7.91 24.84 37.81
CA ARG A 17 8.92 25.81 38.28
C ARG A 17 10.33 25.19 38.29
N ASP A 18 10.48 23.97 38.82
CA ASP A 18 11.76 23.27 38.86
C ASP A 18 12.31 22.97 37.45
N ILE A 19 11.47 22.61 36.48
CA ILE A 19 11.87 22.44 35.07
C ILE A 19 12.27 23.79 34.44
N ALA A 20 11.52 24.87 34.70
CA ALA A 20 11.88 26.21 34.22
C ALA A 20 13.23 26.69 34.76
N LEU A 21 13.48 26.48 36.06
CA LEU A 21 14.76 26.77 36.71
C LEU A 21 15.88 25.91 36.13
N LYS A 22 15.67 24.60 35.94
CA LYS A 22 16.69 23.71 35.36
C LYS A 22 17.04 24.10 33.92
N ASN A 23 16.04 24.51 33.13
CA ASN A 23 16.25 25.05 31.78
C ASN A 23 17.08 26.35 31.79
N LEU A 24 16.84 27.25 32.76
CA LEU A 24 17.64 28.47 32.95
C LEU A 24 19.08 28.14 33.39
N GLN A 25 19.25 27.19 34.32
CA GLN A 25 20.56 26.70 34.76
C GLN A 25 21.37 26.15 33.57
N LEU A 26 20.78 25.24 32.77
CA LEU A 26 21.44 24.66 31.60
C LEU A 26 21.84 25.72 30.56
N ARG A 27 20.98 26.71 30.30
CA ARG A 27 21.32 27.83 29.38
C ARG A 27 22.53 28.65 29.86
N ARG A 28 22.67 28.89 31.16
CA ARG A 28 23.85 29.56 31.74
C ARG A 28 25.11 28.70 31.55
N LEU A 29 25.00 27.39 31.74
CA LEU A 29 26.10 26.43 31.53
C LEU A 29 26.53 26.31 30.05
N THR A 30 25.66 26.62 29.09
CA THR A 30 26.03 26.62 27.65
C THR A 30 27.15 27.61 27.32
N GLY A 31 27.25 28.74 28.03
CA GLY A 31 28.24 29.79 27.78
C GLY A 31 29.57 29.64 28.55
N VAL A 32 29.66 28.68 29.47
CA VAL A 32 30.80 28.50 30.37
C VAL A 32 31.48 27.16 30.07
N LEU A 33 32.69 27.21 29.54
CA LEU A 33 33.40 26.03 29.02
C LEU A 33 34.12 25.19 30.08
N LEU A 34 34.45 25.78 31.23
CA LEU A 34 35.17 25.11 32.31
C LEU A 34 34.22 24.97 33.50
N ILE A 35 33.34 23.98 33.47
CA ILE A 35 32.50 23.68 34.64
C ILE A 35 33.35 22.93 35.69
N ASP A 36 33.16 23.25 36.98
CA ASP A 36 33.73 22.51 38.11
C ASP A 36 32.62 22.02 39.04
N SER A 37 32.92 20.94 39.76
CA SER A 37 32.18 20.38 40.89
C SER A 37 31.62 21.41 41.87
N GLU A 38 32.39 22.44 42.21
CA GLU A 38 31.97 23.53 43.09
C GLU A 38 31.14 24.61 42.40
N PHE A 39 31.38 24.87 41.12
CA PHE A 39 30.54 25.77 40.34
C PHE A 39 29.14 25.17 40.13
N LEU A 40 29.03 23.86 39.88
CA LEU A 40 27.73 23.18 39.85
C LEU A 40 26.99 23.31 41.18
N ARG A 41 27.68 23.10 42.32
CA ARG A 41 27.10 23.32 43.66
C ARG A 41 26.67 24.77 43.90
N LEU A 42 27.44 25.74 43.39
CA LEU A 42 27.09 27.15 43.44
C LEU A 42 25.80 27.43 42.64
N CYS A 43 25.66 26.87 41.44
CA CYS A 43 24.43 26.97 40.64
C CYS A 43 23.24 26.30 41.36
N ASP A 44 23.40 25.07 41.86
CA ASP A 44 22.33 24.36 42.57
C ASP A 44 21.87 25.12 43.83
N LYS A 45 22.80 25.78 44.54
CA LYS A 45 22.46 26.63 45.70
C LYS A 45 21.85 27.98 45.29
N PHE A 46 22.26 28.56 44.16
CA PHE A 46 21.59 29.74 43.59
C PHE A 46 20.13 29.42 43.25
N ASP A 47 19.87 28.28 42.62
CA ASP A 47 18.51 27.87 42.25
C ASP A 47 17.66 27.52 43.50
N GLU A 48 18.28 27.13 44.62
CA GLU A 48 17.61 27.04 45.94
C GLU A 48 17.29 28.41 46.55
N VAL A 49 18.18 29.41 46.44
CA VAL A 49 17.88 30.79 46.86
C VAL A 49 16.72 31.34 46.03
N LYS A 50 16.75 31.16 44.70
CA LYS A 50 15.70 31.64 43.80
C LYS A 50 14.33 31.04 44.13
N ARG A 51 14.24 29.72 44.39
CA ARG A 51 13.01 29.08 44.88
C ARG A 51 12.50 29.66 46.20
N THR A 52 13.41 30.01 47.11
CA THR A 52 13.03 30.59 48.41
C THR A 52 12.46 32.01 48.25
N VAL A 53 13.01 32.81 47.32
CA VAL A 53 12.48 34.14 46.97
C VAL A 53 11.16 34.05 46.20
N GLU A 54 11.03 33.08 45.28
CA GLU A 54 9.77 32.85 44.54
C GLU A 54 8.63 32.38 45.44
N TRP A 55 8.92 31.51 46.42
CA TRP A 55 7.95 31.08 47.43
C TRP A 55 7.47 32.23 48.30
N ALA A 56 8.40 33.07 48.79
CA ALA A 56 8.08 34.27 49.58
C ALA A 56 7.22 35.32 48.85
N ASN A 57 7.14 35.27 47.52
CA ASN A 57 6.29 36.15 46.70
C ASN A 57 4.91 35.55 46.35
N CYS A 58 4.63 34.30 46.73
CA CYS A 58 3.43 33.56 46.27
C CYS A 58 2.35 33.33 47.34
N GLU A 59 2.65 33.51 48.63
CA GLU A 59 1.69 33.29 49.72
C GLU A 59 1.17 34.61 50.29
N GLU A 60 -0.12 34.66 50.64
CA GLU A 60 -0.72 35.81 51.31
C GLU A 60 -0.17 35.95 52.73
N ILE A 61 0.81 36.84 52.83
CA ILE A 61 1.37 37.50 54.00
C ILE A 61 0.35 37.63 55.15
N ASP A 62 0.48 36.80 56.20
CA ASP A 62 -0.14 37.11 57.52
C ASP A 62 0.39 36.34 58.76
N SER A 63 1.35 35.40 58.65
CA SER A 63 2.00 34.84 59.88
C SER A 63 3.37 34.14 59.78
N GLU A 64 3.81 33.62 58.63
CA GLU A 64 5.08 32.84 58.56
C GLU A 64 6.35 33.67 58.19
N ILE A 65 6.23 34.99 58.16
CA ILE A 65 7.24 35.88 57.55
C ILE A 65 8.54 36.00 58.37
N GLU A 66 8.47 35.92 59.70
CA GLU A 66 9.63 36.15 60.58
C GLU A 66 10.77 35.14 60.34
N ASP A 67 10.48 33.91 59.90
CA ASP A 67 11.48 32.85 59.67
C ASP A 67 12.07 32.84 58.23
N ILE A 68 11.47 33.56 57.29
CA ILE A 68 11.91 33.59 55.88
C ILE A 68 13.20 34.41 55.71
N ILE A 69 13.29 35.59 56.35
CA ILE A 69 14.48 36.46 56.26
C ILE A 69 15.74 35.76 56.82
N PRO A 70 15.74 35.17 58.04
CA PRO A 70 16.90 34.43 58.55
C PRO A 70 17.30 33.25 57.65
N THR A 71 16.31 32.57 57.05
CA THR A 71 16.51 31.46 56.12
C THR A 71 17.19 31.92 54.83
N LEU A 72 16.75 33.04 54.24
CA LEU A 72 17.38 33.65 53.06
C LEU A 72 18.80 34.15 53.37
N GLU A 73 19.01 34.85 54.49
CA GLU A 73 20.35 35.24 54.94
C GLU A 73 21.29 34.04 55.06
N LEU A 74 20.82 32.92 55.65
CA LEU A 74 21.61 31.70 55.79
C LEU A 74 21.95 31.10 54.42
N LYS A 75 20.98 31.01 53.50
CA LYS A 75 21.21 30.47 52.15
C LYS A 75 22.18 31.35 51.35
N ILE A 76 22.13 32.67 51.50
CA ILE A 76 23.08 33.62 50.88
C ILE A 76 24.47 33.53 51.53
N LYS A 77 24.58 33.38 52.85
CA LYS A 77 25.87 33.12 53.53
C LYS A 77 26.51 31.80 53.05
N ILE A 78 25.71 30.78 52.75
CA ILE A 78 26.18 29.54 52.12
C ILE A 78 26.62 29.81 50.66
N LEU A 79 25.86 30.58 49.89
CA LEU A 79 26.20 30.96 48.52
C LEU A 79 27.53 31.74 48.44
N GLN A 80 27.76 32.70 49.34
CA GLN A 80 29.03 33.43 49.48
C GLN A 80 30.21 32.50 49.76
N ARG A 81 30.04 31.50 50.64
CA ARG A 81 31.07 30.49 50.96
C ARG A 81 31.35 29.57 49.77
N LEU A 82 30.34 29.17 49.02
CA LEU A 82 30.51 28.38 47.79
C LEU A 82 31.20 29.21 46.69
N ARG A 83 30.87 30.50 46.57
CA ARG A 83 31.51 31.44 45.64
C ARG A 83 33.01 31.60 45.96
N SER A 84 33.38 31.82 47.22
CA SER A 84 34.79 31.97 47.60
C SER A 84 35.59 30.66 47.45
N GLY A 85 35.00 29.50 47.78
CA GLY A 85 35.60 28.18 47.50
C GLY A 85 35.85 27.96 46.00
N CYS A 86 34.82 28.22 45.18
CA CYS A 86 34.89 28.11 43.73
C CYS A 86 36.01 29.00 43.16
N LEU A 87 36.02 30.30 43.48
CA LEU A 87 37.09 31.21 43.06
C LEU A 87 38.48 30.72 43.49
N GLN A 88 38.63 30.27 44.74
CA GLN A 88 39.91 29.76 45.24
C GLN A 88 40.39 28.52 44.46
N ARG A 89 39.48 27.60 44.07
CA ARG A 89 39.84 26.43 43.25
C ARG A 89 40.15 26.78 41.79
N ILE A 90 39.52 27.81 41.24
CA ILE A 90 39.83 28.32 39.90
C ILE A 90 41.20 28.98 39.88
N THR A 91 41.48 29.87 40.83
CA THR A 91 42.78 30.56 40.94
C THR A 91 43.90 29.57 41.23
N ARG A 92 43.72 28.62 42.15
CA ARG A 92 44.71 27.54 42.39
C ARG A 92 44.99 26.71 41.14
N TYR A 93 43.97 26.39 40.34
CA TYR A 93 44.14 25.67 39.08
C TYR A 93 44.86 26.52 38.03
N ASN A 94 44.49 27.80 37.89
CA ASN A 94 45.13 28.71 36.93
C ASN A 94 46.59 29.03 37.28
N VAL A 95 46.98 28.94 38.56
CA VAL A 95 48.38 29.02 39.00
C VAL A 95 49.10 27.68 38.75
N ALA A 96 48.61 26.58 39.30
CA ALA A 96 49.29 25.28 39.25
C ALA A 96 49.54 24.78 37.81
N ARG A 97 48.64 25.08 36.87
CA ARG A 97 48.81 24.69 35.46
C ARG A 97 49.94 25.43 34.75
N LYS A 98 50.37 26.60 35.22
CA LYS A 98 51.44 27.41 34.58
C LYS A 98 52.84 26.79 34.76
N GLU A 99 52.97 25.82 35.65
CA GLU A 99 54.17 25.02 35.88
C GLU A 99 54.15 23.68 35.10
N ASP A 100 53.01 23.29 34.53
CA ASP A 100 52.85 22.04 33.79
C ASP A 100 53.29 22.17 32.31
N SER A 101 53.85 21.09 31.74
CA SER A 101 54.07 20.98 30.28
C SER A 101 52.73 20.96 29.51
N PRO A 102 52.68 21.37 28.23
CA PRO A 102 51.43 21.44 27.46
C PRO A 102 50.65 20.11 27.43
N ASP A 103 51.33 18.97 27.24
CA ASP A 103 50.71 17.64 27.26
C ASP A 103 50.09 17.30 28.64
N LEU A 104 50.73 17.77 29.72
CA LEU A 104 50.24 17.57 31.08
C LEU A 104 49.08 18.53 31.41
N GLN A 105 49.11 19.76 30.89
CA GLN A 105 47.98 20.70 30.93
C GLN A 105 46.76 20.12 30.22
N GLU A 106 46.93 19.58 29.01
CA GLU A 106 45.85 18.97 28.23
C GLU A 106 45.23 17.79 28.99
N LYS A 107 46.08 16.86 29.47
CA LYS A 107 45.65 15.71 30.25
C LYS A 107 44.90 16.11 31.53
N ARG A 108 45.40 17.09 32.28
CA ARG A 108 44.75 17.59 33.51
C ARG A 108 43.44 18.32 33.21
N PHE A 109 43.40 19.14 32.16
CA PHE A 109 42.20 19.85 31.71
C PHE A 109 41.10 18.86 31.29
N LYS A 110 41.45 17.88 30.46
CA LYS A 110 40.55 16.81 30.00
C LYS A 110 39.96 16.02 31.16
N VAL A 111 40.78 15.54 32.09
CA VAL A 111 40.31 14.81 33.29
C VAL A 111 39.38 15.67 34.15
N ARG A 112 39.66 16.97 34.32
CA ARG A 112 38.78 17.89 35.06
C ARG A 112 37.43 18.05 34.36
N LEU A 113 37.43 18.24 33.04
CA LEU A 113 36.23 18.44 32.25
C LEU A 113 35.36 17.18 32.20
N GLU A 114 35.96 16.01 32.03
CA GLU A 114 35.29 14.71 32.09
C GLU A 114 34.67 14.48 33.47
N THR A 115 35.38 14.82 34.56
CA THR A 115 34.84 14.72 35.93
C THR A 115 33.64 15.63 36.14
N ALA A 116 33.71 16.89 35.66
CA ALA A 116 32.61 17.84 35.74
C ALA A 116 31.39 17.38 34.90
N LEU A 117 31.62 16.85 33.70
CA LEU A 117 30.58 16.26 32.86
C LEU A 117 29.93 15.03 33.51
N GLN A 118 30.70 14.16 34.15
CA GLN A 118 30.15 13.04 34.92
C GLN A 118 29.27 13.53 36.07
N GLN A 119 29.68 14.58 36.79
CA GLN A 119 28.85 15.17 37.86
C GLN A 119 27.57 15.81 37.31
N LEU A 120 27.64 16.59 36.23
CA LEU A 120 26.47 17.16 35.55
C LEU A 120 25.50 16.08 35.08
N ASN A 121 26.00 15.00 34.47
CA ASN A 121 25.17 13.87 34.06
C ASN A 121 24.51 13.15 35.25
N ARG A 122 25.19 13.07 36.41
CA ARG A 122 24.60 12.49 37.64
C ARG A 122 23.49 13.39 38.20
N THR A 123 23.73 14.69 38.38
CA THR A 123 22.71 15.61 38.89
C THR A 123 21.52 15.71 37.93
N TYR A 124 21.78 15.68 36.62
CA TYR A 124 20.72 15.65 35.60
C TYR A 124 19.87 14.36 35.67
N LYS A 125 20.49 13.18 35.82
CA LYS A 125 19.77 11.91 36.00
C LYS A 125 18.92 11.90 37.26
N HIS A 126 19.41 12.45 38.37
CA HIS A 126 18.62 12.57 39.61
C HIS A 126 17.43 13.51 39.45
N PHE A 127 17.62 14.68 38.84
CA PHE A 127 16.55 15.61 38.50
C PHE A 127 15.49 14.96 37.60
N ARG A 128 15.90 14.35 36.48
CA ARG A 128 15.00 13.69 35.53
C ARG A 128 14.22 12.54 36.17
N ARG A 129 14.84 11.80 37.10
CA ARG A 129 14.16 10.76 37.87
C ARG A 129 13.11 11.36 38.82
N SER A 130 13.44 12.42 39.55
CA SER A 130 12.49 13.10 40.44
C SER A 130 11.26 13.62 39.70
N VAL A 131 11.43 14.16 38.49
CA VAL A 131 10.30 14.60 37.65
C VAL A 131 9.45 13.41 37.17
N LEU A 132 10.08 12.30 36.76
CA LEU A 132 9.36 11.10 36.34
C LEU A 132 8.61 10.40 37.49
N ASP A 133 9.20 10.38 38.68
CA ASP A 133 8.56 9.81 39.88
C ASP A 133 7.28 10.61 40.24
N ILE A 134 7.24 11.92 39.95
CA ILE A 134 6.04 12.77 40.12
C ILE A 134 5.05 12.61 38.96
N ILE A 135 5.50 12.51 37.70
CA ILE A 135 4.62 12.21 36.53
C ILE A 135 3.80 10.93 36.78
N LEU A 136 4.39 9.92 37.43
CA LEU A 136 3.70 8.67 37.79
C LEU A 136 2.62 8.83 38.88
N ALA A 137 2.61 9.95 39.61
CA ALA A 137 1.60 10.29 40.62
C ALA A 137 0.50 11.22 40.09
N VAL A 138 0.71 11.87 38.95
CA VAL A 138 -0.26 12.78 38.31
C VAL A 138 -1.30 11.97 37.52
N GLY A 139 -2.58 12.28 37.74
CA GLY A 139 -3.70 11.62 37.04
C GLY A 139 -4.18 12.33 35.76
N ASP A 140 -3.76 13.58 35.51
CA ASP A 140 -4.20 14.39 34.37
C ASP A 140 -3.28 14.22 33.15
N ILE A 141 -3.84 13.67 32.07
CA ILE A 141 -3.17 13.41 30.79
C ILE A 141 -2.62 14.69 30.16
N HIS A 142 -3.30 15.84 30.32
CA HIS A 142 -2.86 17.10 29.74
C HIS A 142 -1.64 17.66 30.46
N GLN A 143 -1.63 17.61 31.80
CA GLN A 143 -0.48 18.01 32.62
C GLN A 143 0.72 17.10 32.33
N ILE A 144 0.53 15.77 32.22
CA ILE A 144 1.58 14.83 31.84
C ILE A 144 2.20 15.22 30.48
N GLN A 145 1.38 15.50 29.46
CA GLN A 145 1.85 15.88 28.13
C GLN A 145 2.67 17.19 28.14
N GLU A 146 2.28 18.17 28.94
CA GLU A 146 3.02 19.43 29.08
C GLU A 146 4.36 19.24 29.81
N ILE A 147 4.36 18.53 30.95
CA ILE A 147 5.59 18.19 31.69
C ILE A 147 6.56 17.41 30.79
N GLU A 148 6.07 16.43 30.01
CA GLU A 148 6.89 15.70 29.03
C GLU A 148 7.50 16.61 27.97
N SER A 149 6.73 17.55 27.43
CA SER A 149 7.20 18.51 26.41
C SER A 149 8.32 19.40 26.96
N LEU A 150 8.14 19.91 28.18
CA LEU A 150 9.15 20.72 28.87
C LEU A 150 10.38 19.89 29.25
N LEU A 151 10.22 18.64 29.68
CA LEU A 151 11.32 17.73 30.00
C LEU A 151 12.13 17.34 28.75
N LYS A 152 11.48 17.12 27.59
CA LYS A 152 12.15 16.90 26.29
C LYS A 152 13.03 18.11 25.91
N LYS A 153 12.55 19.33 26.20
CA LYS A 153 13.33 20.58 26.01
C LYS A 153 14.53 20.66 26.96
N THR A 154 14.39 20.17 28.20
CA THR A 154 15.50 20.04 29.15
C THR A 154 16.53 18.99 28.74
N ASP A 155 16.07 17.81 28.27
CA ASP A 155 16.92 16.74 27.72
C ASP A 155 17.76 17.27 26.54
N PHE A 156 17.15 18.06 25.65
CA PHE A 156 17.82 18.72 24.53
C PHE A 156 18.88 19.75 24.97
N LEU A 157 18.54 20.63 25.92
CA LEU A 157 19.48 21.63 26.46
C LEU A 157 20.67 20.96 27.17
N HIS A 158 20.43 19.91 27.96
CA HIS A 158 21.49 19.13 28.59
C HIS A 158 22.39 18.44 27.54
N GLY A 159 21.81 17.93 26.46
CA GLY A 159 22.52 17.42 25.29
C GLY A 159 23.46 18.46 24.65
N ILE A 160 22.97 19.70 24.46
CA ILE A 160 23.80 20.81 23.94
C ILE A 160 24.96 21.11 24.88
N VAL A 161 24.72 21.29 26.18
CA VAL A 161 25.80 21.58 27.15
C VAL A 161 26.87 20.49 27.11
N CYS A 162 26.46 19.22 27.16
CA CYS A 162 27.39 18.08 27.07
C CYS A 162 28.15 18.06 25.73
N LYS A 163 27.49 18.36 24.61
CA LYS A 163 28.13 18.37 23.28
C LYS A 163 29.13 19.51 23.14
N ASN A 164 28.81 20.72 23.62
CA ASN A 164 29.74 21.86 23.60
C ASN A 164 31.03 21.55 24.37
N HIS A 165 30.90 20.99 25.57
CA HIS A 165 32.05 20.61 26.40
C HIS A 165 32.89 19.49 25.76
N ARG A 166 32.25 18.49 25.13
CA ARG A 166 32.97 17.43 24.39
C ARG A 166 33.65 17.99 23.14
N ASN A 167 33.00 18.87 22.38
CA ASN A 167 33.60 19.50 21.21
C ASN A 167 34.89 20.24 21.58
N CYS A 168 34.94 20.92 22.73
CA CYS A 168 36.17 21.52 23.22
C CYS A 168 37.30 20.52 23.54
N LEU A 169 37.00 19.25 23.85
CA LEU A 169 38.02 18.20 23.97
C LEU A 169 38.56 17.69 22.61
N HIS A 170 37.80 17.88 21.54
CA HIS A 170 38.13 17.35 20.21
C HIS A 170 38.67 18.41 19.22
N VAL A 171 38.36 19.69 19.44
CA VAL A 171 38.61 20.78 18.48
C VAL A 171 39.79 21.69 18.89
N LEU A 172 40.31 21.59 20.12
CA LEU A 172 41.41 22.45 20.56
C LEU A 172 42.77 21.98 20.01
N PRO A 173 43.44 22.74 19.11
CA PRO A 173 44.84 22.47 18.80
C PRO A 173 45.71 22.83 20.01
N SER A 174 46.74 22.03 20.25
CA SER A 174 47.67 22.18 21.39
C SER A 174 48.35 23.55 21.47
N THR A 175 48.43 24.27 20.35
CA THR A 175 49.01 25.62 20.24
C THR A 175 48.25 26.72 20.98
N ASN A 176 46.94 26.57 21.21
CA ASN A 176 46.07 27.60 21.82
C ASN A 176 45.43 27.17 23.16
N LEU A 177 45.87 26.04 23.73
CA LEU A 177 45.28 25.46 24.93
C LEU A 177 45.39 26.39 26.16
N ASP A 178 46.58 26.93 26.42
CA ASP A 178 46.86 27.79 27.60
C ASP A 178 45.92 29.01 27.65
N HIS A 179 45.85 29.76 26.55
CA HIS A 179 44.97 30.92 26.39
C HIS A 179 43.49 30.54 26.53
N THR A 180 43.07 29.39 25.98
CA THR A 180 41.68 28.92 26.10
C THR A 180 41.33 28.61 27.55
N ILE A 181 42.24 27.98 28.30
CA ILE A 181 42.03 27.70 29.73
C ILE A 181 42.01 29.01 30.54
N GLU A 182 42.88 29.98 30.25
CA GLU A 182 42.91 31.27 30.95
C GLU A 182 41.59 32.05 30.74
N VAL A 183 41.15 32.20 29.49
CA VAL A 183 39.85 32.84 29.16
C VAL A 183 38.68 32.10 29.81
N SER A 184 38.72 30.76 29.86
CA SER A 184 37.67 29.97 30.50
C SER A 184 37.65 30.12 32.02
N CYS A 185 38.82 30.27 32.66
CA CYS A 185 38.92 30.58 34.10
C CYS A 185 38.32 31.96 34.40
N VAL A 186 38.65 32.99 33.63
CA VAL A 186 38.10 34.35 33.80
C VAL A 186 36.58 34.37 33.60
N ARG A 187 36.07 33.71 32.55
CA ARG A 187 34.61 33.59 32.32
C ARG A 187 33.88 32.90 33.47
N LEU A 188 34.50 31.88 34.05
CA LEU A 188 33.94 31.15 35.19
C LEU A 188 33.97 31.97 36.48
N GLN A 189 35.04 32.72 36.75
CA GLN A 189 35.12 33.67 37.86
C GLN A 189 34.03 34.75 37.75
N PHE A 190 33.88 35.34 36.56
CA PHE A 190 32.82 36.29 36.26
C PHE A 190 31.44 35.68 36.54
N ALA A 191 31.14 34.50 35.97
CA ALA A 191 29.85 33.83 36.17
C ALA A 191 29.56 33.50 37.64
N ALA A 192 30.58 33.08 38.42
CA ALA A 192 30.43 32.81 39.85
C ALA A 192 30.09 34.08 40.65
N ASN A 193 30.68 35.22 40.28
CA ASN A 193 30.39 36.52 40.90
C ASN A 193 29.01 37.04 40.46
N THR A 194 28.64 36.91 39.19
CA THR A 194 27.31 37.30 38.67
C THR A 194 26.18 36.57 39.38
N LEU A 195 26.33 35.26 39.65
CA LEU A 195 25.31 34.49 40.39
C LEU A 195 25.10 35.03 41.81
N LEU A 196 26.17 35.42 42.51
CA LEU A 196 26.04 36.05 43.84
C LEU A 196 25.35 37.41 43.76
N VAL A 197 25.74 38.27 42.80
CA VAL A 197 25.10 39.58 42.60
C VAL A 197 23.59 39.43 42.29
N LEU A 198 23.21 38.51 41.41
CA LEU A 198 21.81 38.24 41.10
C LEU A 198 21.02 37.75 42.32
N ALA A 199 21.61 36.88 43.16
CA ALA A 199 20.96 36.40 44.38
C ALA A 199 20.75 37.52 45.41
N LEU A 200 21.73 38.42 45.54
CA LEU A 200 21.62 39.60 46.40
C LEU A 200 20.58 40.60 45.87
N VAL A 201 20.53 40.82 44.55
CA VAL A 201 19.51 41.70 43.93
C VAL A 201 18.10 41.12 44.13
N HIS A 202 17.87 39.84 43.90
CA HIS A 202 16.56 39.23 44.15
C HIS A 202 16.15 39.25 45.63
N PHE A 203 17.10 39.10 46.57
CA PHE A 203 16.80 39.27 47.98
C PHE A 203 16.51 40.74 48.34
N ARG A 204 17.14 41.70 47.65
CA ARG A 204 16.80 43.13 47.78
C ARG A 204 15.39 43.43 47.27
N GLU A 205 15.05 42.93 46.09
CA GLU A 205 13.73 43.11 45.47
C GLU A 205 12.61 42.60 46.39
N LEU A 206 12.85 41.47 47.09
CA LEU A 206 11.94 40.95 48.12
C LEU A 206 11.88 41.83 49.39
N LEU A 207 13.01 42.38 49.85
CA LEU A 207 13.00 43.29 51.02
C LEU A 207 12.35 44.65 50.70
N ASP A 208 12.45 45.10 49.44
CA ASP A 208 11.82 46.34 48.95
C ASP A 208 10.27 46.20 48.82
N THR A 209 9.70 44.97 48.84
CA THR A 209 8.24 44.74 48.86
C THR A 209 7.64 44.50 50.26
N MET A 210 8.47 44.42 51.31
CA MET A 210 8.02 44.23 52.69
C MET A 210 7.78 45.58 53.38
N GLU A 211 6.78 45.67 54.27
CA GLU A 211 6.52 46.89 55.03
C GLU A 211 7.69 47.26 55.95
N SER A 212 7.93 48.57 56.08
CA SER A 212 9.22 49.09 56.54
C SER A 212 9.41 49.05 58.05
N GLU A 213 10.02 47.98 58.55
CA GLU A 213 10.65 47.96 59.87
C GLU A 213 12.11 48.45 59.82
N ASP A 214 12.60 49.00 60.94
CA ASP A 214 14.02 49.34 61.16
C ASP A 214 14.95 48.11 60.96
N SER A 215 14.45 46.90 61.26
CA SER A 215 15.12 45.62 61.05
C SER A 215 15.50 45.44 59.56
N VAL A 216 14.51 45.56 58.66
CA VAL A 216 14.61 45.50 57.20
C VAL A 216 15.56 46.56 56.67
N HIS A 217 15.50 47.78 57.20
CA HIS A 217 16.39 48.88 56.79
C HIS A 217 17.87 48.57 57.06
N THR A 218 18.21 47.94 58.20
CA THR A 218 19.61 47.53 58.45
C THR A 218 20.07 46.40 57.54
N ILE A 219 19.18 45.50 57.12
CA ILE A 219 19.48 44.40 56.20
C ILE A 219 19.69 44.95 54.79
N HIS A 220 18.81 45.86 54.34
CA HIS A 220 18.94 46.56 53.06
C HIS A 220 20.28 47.29 52.94
N ALA A 221 20.69 48.05 53.96
CA ALA A 221 21.99 48.74 53.97
C ALA A 221 23.18 47.77 53.87
N LYS A 222 23.20 46.70 54.70
CA LYS A 222 24.24 45.65 54.64
C LYS A 222 24.32 45.00 53.25
N LEU A 223 23.15 44.74 52.66
CA LEU A 223 23.01 44.08 51.38
C LEU A 223 23.42 45.01 50.23
N GLN A 224 23.07 46.30 50.29
CA GLN A 224 23.50 47.29 49.29
C GLN A 224 25.02 47.44 49.28
N ASP A 225 25.67 47.41 50.46
CA ASP A 225 27.13 47.39 50.56
C ASP A 225 27.74 46.08 50.05
N GLU A 226 27.09 44.94 50.28
CA GLU A 226 27.55 43.64 49.75
C GLU A 226 27.38 43.54 48.22
N ILE A 227 26.31 44.13 47.65
CA ILE A 227 26.16 44.32 46.20
C ILE A 227 27.29 45.20 45.67
N ARG A 228 27.59 46.34 46.31
CA ARG A 228 28.71 47.21 45.89
C ARG A 228 30.05 46.46 45.91
N ARG A 229 30.37 45.74 46.98
CA ARG A 229 31.58 44.90 47.07
C ARG A 229 31.61 43.84 45.97
N SER A 230 30.52 43.10 45.80
CA SER A 230 30.41 42.04 44.80
C SER A 230 30.47 42.58 43.36
N LEU A 231 30.00 43.79 43.11
CA LEU A 231 30.06 44.45 41.80
C LEU A 231 31.46 45.00 41.50
N ASN A 232 32.19 45.47 42.52
CA ASN A 232 33.62 45.77 42.40
C ASN A 232 34.44 44.49 42.12
N ASP A 233 34.08 43.35 42.72
CA ASP A 233 34.65 42.03 42.39
C ASP A 233 34.26 41.52 40.98
N VAL A 234 33.25 42.12 40.33
CA VAL A 234 32.83 41.83 38.93
C VAL A 234 33.49 42.78 37.93
N GLN A 235 33.95 43.97 38.37
CA GLN A 235 34.76 44.84 37.53
C GLN A 235 36.04 44.11 37.15
N VAL A 236 36.08 43.66 35.89
CA VAL A 236 37.27 43.15 35.24
C VAL A 236 38.35 44.22 35.34
N ASN A 237 39.50 43.90 35.94
CA ASN A 237 40.69 44.75 35.87
C ASN A 237 40.95 45.06 34.39
N GLU A 238 40.68 46.30 33.95
CA GLU A 238 40.89 46.70 32.56
C GLU A 238 42.36 46.51 32.16
N GLU A 239 43.28 46.60 33.11
CA GLU A 239 44.70 46.29 32.96
C GLU A 239 44.97 44.80 32.64
N GLU A 240 44.27 43.87 33.28
CA GLU A 240 44.39 42.44 32.98
C GLU A 240 43.82 42.13 31.59
N LEU A 241 42.65 42.68 31.27
CA LEU A 241 42.02 42.55 29.95
C LEU A 241 42.87 43.21 28.85
N ALA A 242 43.49 44.35 29.13
CA ALA A 242 44.43 45.03 28.24
C ALA A 242 45.72 44.22 28.06
N SER A 243 46.28 43.63 29.13
CA SER A 243 47.47 42.78 29.04
C SER A 243 47.21 41.49 28.23
N LEU A 244 46.01 40.91 28.36
CA LEU A 244 45.56 39.77 27.56
C LEU A 244 45.33 40.17 26.10
N ARG A 245 44.70 41.32 25.83
CA ARG A 245 44.58 41.88 24.47
C ARG A 245 45.97 42.14 23.84
N GLN A 246 46.91 42.70 24.58
CA GLN A 246 48.26 43.00 24.10
C GLN A 246 49.08 41.73 23.83
N LYS A 247 48.84 40.63 24.55
CA LYS A 247 49.39 39.30 24.25
C LYS A 247 48.71 38.62 23.05
N LEU A 248 47.39 38.80 22.89
CA LEU A 248 46.62 38.24 21.77
C LEU A 248 46.93 38.88 20.41
N PHE A 249 47.44 40.13 20.39
CA PHE A 249 47.75 40.88 19.17
C PHE A 249 49.23 41.29 19.11
N SER A 250 50.13 40.31 18.97
CA SER A 250 51.58 40.51 18.86
C SER A 250 52.08 40.75 17.41
N SER A 251 51.22 41.28 16.54
CA SER A 251 51.46 41.44 15.09
C SER A 251 52.05 42.80 14.75
N THR A 252 52.93 42.84 13.74
CA THR A 252 53.69 44.02 13.29
C THR A 252 52.87 45.08 12.55
N ASP A 253 51.62 44.80 12.20
CA ASP A 253 50.79 45.70 11.40
C ASP A 253 49.99 46.66 12.27
N SER A 254 49.84 47.91 11.82
CA SER A 254 49.14 48.93 12.62
C SER A 254 47.67 48.54 12.85
N LEU A 255 47.17 48.85 14.04
CA LEU A 255 45.77 48.69 14.46
C LEU A 255 44.77 49.25 13.43
N THR A 256 45.14 50.34 12.74
CA THR A 256 44.34 50.96 11.68
C THR A 256 44.19 50.05 10.47
N ALA A 257 45.29 49.44 10.00
CA ALA A 257 45.30 48.53 8.86
C ALA A 257 44.54 47.23 9.16
N GLN A 258 44.69 46.69 10.37
CA GLN A 258 43.94 45.52 10.82
C GLN A 258 42.44 45.82 10.94
N ARG A 259 42.08 47.02 11.42
CA ARG A 259 40.68 47.46 11.48
C ARG A 259 40.07 47.59 10.08
N THR A 260 40.78 48.12 9.10
CA THR A 260 40.27 48.17 7.71
C THR A 260 40.11 46.77 7.11
N ILE A 261 41.08 45.87 7.27
CA ILE A 261 40.98 44.48 6.78
C ILE A 261 39.82 43.74 7.46
N ALA A 262 39.62 43.94 8.76
CA ALA A 262 38.49 43.35 9.49
C ALA A 262 37.14 43.92 9.04
N ILE A 263 37.06 45.22 8.71
CA ILE A 263 35.86 45.83 8.14
C ILE A 263 35.57 45.25 6.76
N GLU A 264 36.54 45.26 5.83
CA GLU A 264 36.38 44.68 4.47
C GLU A 264 35.98 43.19 4.53
N HIS A 265 36.58 42.41 5.43
CA HIS A 265 36.21 41.01 5.62
C HIS A 265 34.79 40.86 6.22
N SER A 266 34.37 41.77 7.10
CA SER A 266 33.01 41.76 7.67
C SER A 266 31.95 42.18 6.64
N GLU A 267 32.25 43.16 5.78
CA GLU A 267 31.37 43.62 4.71
C GLU A 267 31.23 42.54 3.63
N LYS A 268 32.34 41.91 3.22
CA LYS A 268 32.32 40.78 2.29
C LYS A 268 31.53 39.60 2.84
N HIS A 269 31.75 39.22 4.10
CA HIS A 269 30.98 38.16 4.74
C HIS A 269 29.49 38.52 4.89
N GLY A 270 29.17 39.81 5.11
CA GLY A 270 27.80 40.32 5.11
C GLY A 270 27.12 40.15 3.75
N LEU A 271 27.79 40.50 2.65
CA LEU A 271 27.28 40.30 1.29
C LEU A 271 27.11 38.81 0.96
N ASP A 272 28.09 37.97 1.30
CA ASP A 272 27.98 36.51 1.13
C ASP A 272 26.77 35.97 1.92
N LEU A 273 26.53 36.46 3.14
CA LEU A 273 25.35 36.10 3.97
C LEU A 273 24.02 36.57 3.35
N GLU A 274 23.96 37.78 2.77
CA GLU A 274 22.76 38.26 2.08
C GLU A 274 22.40 37.39 0.87
N ASP A 275 23.39 36.98 0.06
CA ASP A 275 23.14 36.09 -1.08
C ASP A 275 22.78 34.66 -0.64
N HIS A 276 23.31 34.17 0.48
CA HIS A 276 22.83 32.92 1.08
C HIS A 276 21.39 33.04 1.59
N LEU A 277 21.01 34.16 2.20
CA LEU A 277 19.63 34.41 2.64
C LEU A 277 18.67 34.48 1.44
N ARG A 278 19.00 35.20 0.38
CA ARG A 278 18.21 35.21 -0.87
C ARG A 278 18.05 33.80 -1.46
N THR A 279 19.10 32.99 -1.42
CA THR A 279 19.05 31.61 -1.90
C THR A 279 18.14 30.75 -1.01
N ILE A 280 18.15 30.95 0.30
CA ILE A 280 17.23 30.29 1.24
C ILE A 280 15.78 30.72 0.98
N ASP A 281 15.50 32.01 0.77
CA ASP A 281 14.15 32.51 0.48
C ASP A 281 13.59 31.90 -0.81
N LEU A 282 14.40 31.79 -1.88
CA LEU A 282 14.02 31.10 -3.11
C LEU A 282 13.72 29.62 -2.86
N LEU A 283 14.56 28.92 -2.10
CA LEU A 283 14.34 27.50 -1.75
C LEU A 283 13.10 27.30 -0.85
N VAL A 284 12.69 28.30 -0.06
CA VAL A 284 11.44 28.26 0.70
C VAL A 284 10.23 28.40 -0.22
N LEU A 285 10.29 29.25 -1.25
CA LEU A 285 9.25 29.36 -2.27
C LEU A 285 9.14 28.08 -3.12
N ASP A 286 10.27 27.55 -3.60
CA ASP A 286 10.32 26.27 -4.34
C ASP A 286 9.73 25.13 -3.49
N ARG A 287 10.05 25.10 -2.19
CA ARG A 287 9.47 24.14 -1.25
C ARG A 287 7.96 24.27 -1.14
N GLN A 288 7.42 25.49 -1.05
CA GLN A 288 5.97 25.73 -0.98
C GLN A 288 5.27 25.27 -2.26
N GLU A 289 5.81 25.57 -3.44
CA GLU A 289 5.27 25.08 -4.72
C GLU A 289 5.27 23.53 -4.77
N ILE A 290 6.35 22.90 -4.30
CA ILE A 290 6.42 21.43 -4.23
C ILE A 290 5.41 20.87 -3.22
N GLU A 291 5.22 21.50 -2.06
CA GLU A 291 4.22 21.08 -1.07
C GLU A 291 2.78 21.19 -1.64
N GLU A 292 2.43 22.30 -2.31
CA GLU A 292 1.14 22.48 -3.00
C GLU A 292 0.91 21.43 -4.11
N ARG A 293 1.96 21.15 -4.90
CA ARG A 293 1.91 20.10 -5.94
C ARG A 293 1.77 18.71 -5.35
N VAL A 294 2.38 18.44 -4.19
CA VAL A 294 2.21 17.17 -3.47
C VAL A 294 0.79 17.05 -2.90
N THR A 295 0.20 18.12 -2.35
CA THR A 295 -1.20 18.06 -1.88
C THR A 295 -2.16 17.76 -3.02
N HIS A 296 -2.02 18.41 -4.19
CA HIS A 296 -2.85 18.10 -5.35
C HIS A 296 -2.66 16.66 -5.89
N LEU A 297 -1.44 16.11 -5.80
CA LEU A 297 -1.19 14.71 -6.17
C LEU A 297 -1.80 13.72 -5.16
N ILE A 298 -1.88 14.08 -3.87
CA ILE A 298 -2.58 13.30 -2.84
C ILE A 298 -4.09 13.31 -3.11
N GLU A 299 -4.69 14.49 -3.32
CA GLU A 299 -6.11 14.65 -3.67
C GLU A 299 -6.48 13.84 -4.93
N ALA A 300 -5.66 13.94 -5.98
CA ALA A 300 -5.86 13.18 -7.21
C ALA A 300 -5.74 11.66 -6.99
N ARG A 301 -4.79 11.22 -6.16
CA ARG A 301 -4.65 9.80 -5.77
C ARG A 301 -5.86 9.31 -4.99
N GLU A 302 -6.39 10.09 -4.06
CA GLU A 302 -7.57 9.74 -3.26
C GLU A 302 -8.83 9.66 -4.13
N ALA A 303 -9.00 10.59 -5.08
CA ALA A 303 -10.09 10.54 -6.06
C ALA A 303 -10.03 9.28 -6.93
N ILE A 304 -8.85 8.92 -7.44
CA ILE A 304 -8.63 7.68 -8.21
C ILE A 304 -8.87 6.44 -7.34
N GLN A 305 -8.39 6.44 -6.09
CA GLN A 305 -8.60 5.32 -5.17
C GLN A 305 -10.09 5.11 -4.90
N LYS A 306 -10.85 6.18 -4.66
CA LYS A 306 -12.29 6.12 -4.48
C LYS A 306 -13.01 5.55 -5.72
N GLN A 307 -12.63 5.99 -6.92
CA GLN A 307 -13.17 5.43 -8.17
C GLN A 307 -12.84 3.94 -8.34
N LEU A 308 -11.64 3.50 -7.94
CA LEU A 308 -11.27 2.09 -7.95
C LEU A 308 -12.10 1.28 -6.95
N ASP A 309 -12.38 1.80 -5.76
CA ASP A 309 -13.19 1.10 -4.75
C ASP A 309 -14.68 1.06 -5.09
N GLU A 310 -15.23 2.14 -5.67
CA GLU A 310 -16.57 2.16 -6.29
C GLU A 310 -16.66 1.13 -7.43
N ARG A 311 -15.64 1.03 -8.30
CA ARG A 311 -15.57 0.01 -9.37
C ARG A 311 -15.49 -1.41 -8.82
N ARG A 312 -14.66 -1.65 -7.78
CA ARG A 312 -14.51 -2.95 -7.13
C ARG A 312 -15.82 -3.47 -6.53
N LEU A 313 -16.65 -2.59 -5.97
CA LEU A 313 -17.99 -2.93 -5.50
C LEU A 313 -18.88 -3.42 -6.65
N LEU A 314 -18.95 -2.66 -7.74
CA LEU A 314 -19.73 -3.02 -8.93
C LEU A 314 -19.32 -4.39 -9.53
N LEU A 315 -18.03 -4.73 -9.50
CA LEU A 315 -17.56 -6.04 -9.96
C LEU A 315 -17.99 -7.20 -9.04
N GLN A 316 -17.99 -6.98 -7.72
CA GLN A 316 -18.45 -8.01 -6.78
C GLN A 316 -19.96 -8.21 -6.85
N ASP A 317 -20.73 -7.13 -7.01
CA ASP A 317 -22.17 -7.21 -7.19
C ASP A 317 -22.54 -7.82 -8.56
N GLY A 318 -21.79 -7.50 -9.63
CA GLY A 318 -21.90 -8.15 -10.93
C GLY A 318 -21.65 -9.66 -10.88
N MET A 319 -20.59 -10.11 -10.19
CA MET A 319 -20.30 -11.53 -10.01
C MET A 319 -21.44 -12.25 -9.24
N ARG A 320 -21.91 -11.65 -8.15
CA ARG A 320 -23.04 -12.19 -7.36
C ARG A 320 -24.32 -12.30 -8.18
N GLU A 321 -24.59 -11.31 -9.04
CA GLU A 321 -25.77 -11.33 -9.90
C GLU A 321 -25.64 -12.40 -11.01
N ILE A 322 -24.46 -12.63 -11.57
CA ILE A 322 -24.22 -13.78 -12.47
C ILE A 322 -24.57 -15.09 -11.76
N VAL A 323 -23.98 -15.35 -10.58
CA VAL A 323 -24.27 -16.57 -9.81
C VAL A 323 -25.76 -16.72 -9.51
N ARG A 324 -26.44 -15.63 -9.13
CA ARG A 324 -27.89 -15.62 -8.87
C ARG A 324 -28.71 -15.95 -10.12
N LEU A 325 -28.33 -15.38 -11.27
CA LEU A 325 -28.99 -15.63 -12.55
C LEU A 325 -28.75 -17.07 -13.03
N GLU A 326 -27.55 -17.62 -12.86
CA GLU A 326 -27.22 -19.00 -13.22
C GLU A 326 -28.06 -20.01 -12.42
N HIS A 327 -28.12 -19.87 -11.10
CA HIS A 327 -28.98 -20.70 -10.25
C HIS A 327 -30.46 -20.62 -10.64
N LEU A 328 -30.95 -19.44 -11.02
CA LEU A 328 -32.34 -19.26 -11.47
C LEU A 328 -32.59 -19.90 -12.85
N ILE A 329 -31.61 -19.85 -13.75
CA ILE A 329 -31.65 -20.52 -15.06
C ILE A 329 -31.71 -22.03 -14.87
N GLU A 330 -30.86 -22.60 -14.03
CA GLU A 330 -30.87 -24.04 -13.71
C GLU A 330 -32.20 -24.48 -13.08
N GLU A 331 -32.78 -23.66 -12.19
CA GLU A 331 -34.09 -23.95 -11.61
C GLU A 331 -35.21 -24.00 -12.67
N ILE A 332 -35.15 -23.14 -13.68
CA ILE A 332 -36.11 -23.10 -14.80
C ILE A 332 -35.87 -24.26 -15.77
N GLU A 333 -34.62 -24.58 -16.12
CA GLU A 333 -34.29 -25.73 -16.96
C GLU A 333 -34.72 -27.06 -16.32
N ARG A 334 -34.59 -27.18 -14.99
CA ARG A 334 -35.16 -28.28 -14.21
C ARG A 334 -36.70 -28.29 -14.32
N LYS A 335 -37.39 -27.16 -14.12
CA LYS A 335 -38.86 -27.07 -14.25
C LYS A 335 -39.35 -27.44 -15.65
N ILE A 336 -38.64 -27.04 -16.71
CA ILE A 336 -38.92 -27.45 -18.10
C ILE A 336 -38.76 -28.97 -18.25
N SER A 337 -37.68 -29.53 -17.70
CA SER A 337 -37.41 -30.97 -17.75
C SER A 337 -38.47 -31.79 -17.01
N GLU A 338 -38.82 -31.40 -15.78
CA GLU A 338 -39.87 -32.03 -14.98
C GLU A 338 -41.24 -31.98 -15.66
N ARG A 339 -41.61 -30.83 -16.25
CA ARG A 339 -42.86 -30.69 -17.00
C ARG A 339 -42.89 -31.53 -18.27
N THR A 340 -41.76 -31.62 -18.97
CA THR A 340 -41.62 -32.48 -20.16
C THR A 340 -41.82 -33.96 -19.79
N VAL A 341 -41.29 -34.42 -18.65
CA VAL A 341 -41.48 -35.80 -18.17
C VAL A 341 -42.95 -36.05 -17.79
N LYS A 342 -43.58 -35.17 -17.01
CA LYS A 342 -45.00 -35.29 -16.66
C LYS A 342 -45.91 -35.35 -17.88
N PHE A 343 -45.67 -34.51 -18.87
CA PHE A 343 -46.40 -34.54 -20.13
C PHE A 343 -46.16 -35.85 -20.91
N GLN A 344 -44.97 -36.46 -20.85
CA GLN A 344 -44.72 -37.78 -21.45
C GLN A 344 -45.51 -38.89 -20.73
N GLU A 345 -45.60 -38.85 -19.40
CA GLU A 345 -46.40 -39.78 -18.60
C GLU A 345 -47.90 -39.64 -18.91
N GLU A 346 -48.43 -38.41 -18.90
CA GLU A 346 -49.82 -38.11 -19.23
C GLU A 346 -50.17 -38.48 -20.67
N ALA A 347 -49.30 -38.17 -21.65
CA ALA A 347 -49.50 -38.55 -23.04
C ALA A 347 -49.52 -40.07 -23.24
N GLN A 348 -48.68 -40.83 -22.51
CA GLN A 348 -48.70 -42.31 -22.55
C GLN A 348 -50.00 -42.88 -21.98
N LEU A 349 -50.54 -42.29 -20.91
CA LEU A 349 -51.84 -42.70 -20.36
C LEU A 349 -52.98 -42.49 -21.36
N PHE A 350 -53.02 -41.34 -22.05
CA PHE A 350 -54.02 -41.10 -23.10
C PHE A 350 -53.82 -41.99 -24.34
N GLU A 351 -52.57 -42.30 -24.73
CA GLU A 351 -52.31 -43.29 -25.80
C GLU A 351 -52.77 -44.70 -25.42
N GLN A 352 -52.62 -45.11 -24.15
CA GLN A 352 -53.15 -46.38 -23.63
C GLN A 352 -54.69 -46.41 -23.65
N GLN A 353 -55.35 -45.39 -23.09
CA GLN A 353 -56.82 -45.27 -23.12
C GLN A 353 -57.38 -45.34 -24.55
N ARG A 354 -56.71 -44.68 -25.50
CA ARG A 354 -57.07 -44.71 -26.92
C ARG A 354 -56.92 -46.11 -27.54
N LEU A 355 -55.92 -46.89 -27.13
CA LEU A 355 -55.76 -48.29 -27.53
C LEU A 355 -56.82 -49.20 -26.89
N ASP A 356 -57.17 -48.99 -25.63
CA ASP A 356 -58.21 -49.76 -24.94
C ASP A 356 -59.58 -49.58 -25.62
N ILE A 357 -59.96 -48.35 -25.97
CA ILE A 357 -61.19 -48.04 -26.73
C ILE A 357 -61.20 -48.70 -28.12
N LEU A 358 -60.04 -48.83 -28.77
CA LEU A 358 -59.90 -49.52 -30.06
C LEU A 358 -60.00 -51.05 -29.93
N ASN A 359 -59.48 -51.61 -28.84
CA ASN A 359 -59.44 -53.05 -28.58
C ASN A 359 -60.74 -53.61 -27.94
N ASP A 360 -61.59 -52.75 -27.35
CA ASP A 360 -62.85 -53.16 -26.76
C ASP A 360 -63.87 -53.55 -27.84
N ASN A 361 -64.15 -54.86 -27.92
CA ASN A 361 -65.09 -55.46 -28.85
C ASN A 361 -66.57 -55.33 -28.44
N THR A 362 -66.87 -54.74 -27.27
CA THR A 362 -68.24 -54.58 -26.75
C THR A 362 -68.91 -53.25 -27.14
N LEU A 363 -68.12 -52.27 -27.59
CA LEU A 363 -68.60 -50.94 -27.99
C LEU A 363 -69.29 -50.92 -29.37
N ASN A 364 -70.41 -50.20 -29.47
CA ASN A 364 -71.04 -49.84 -30.74
C ASN A 364 -70.10 -48.90 -31.55
N PRO A 365 -69.94 -49.05 -32.89
CA PRO A 365 -69.14 -48.14 -33.71
C PRO A 365 -69.40 -46.64 -33.49
N GLU A 366 -70.64 -46.22 -33.23
CA GLU A 366 -70.96 -44.81 -32.95
C GLU A 366 -70.41 -44.36 -31.58
N GLU A 367 -70.47 -45.23 -30.57
CA GLU A 367 -69.98 -44.96 -29.21
C GLU A 367 -68.45 -44.95 -29.18
N ARG A 368 -67.81 -45.92 -29.86
CA ARG A 368 -66.36 -45.94 -30.05
C ARG A 368 -65.87 -44.66 -30.74
N SER A 369 -66.57 -44.19 -31.78
CA SER A 369 -66.22 -42.96 -32.50
C SER A 369 -66.33 -41.72 -31.61
N ARG A 370 -67.33 -41.66 -30.72
CA ARG A 370 -67.48 -40.57 -29.74
C ARG A 370 -66.37 -40.58 -28.70
N MET A 371 -66.10 -41.74 -28.08
CA MET A 371 -65.04 -41.90 -27.07
C MET A 371 -63.64 -41.56 -27.63
N LEU A 372 -63.36 -41.95 -28.88
CA LEU A 372 -62.11 -41.57 -29.56
C LEU A 372 -62.03 -40.06 -29.82
N ALA A 373 -63.11 -39.42 -30.25
CA ALA A 373 -63.14 -37.97 -30.46
C ALA A 373 -62.97 -37.18 -29.16
N GLU A 374 -63.50 -37.68 -28.03
CA GLU A 374 -63.29 -37.10 -26.70
C GLU A 374 -61.82 -37.25 -26.25
N CYS A 375 -61.22 -38.45 -26.39
CA CYS A 375 -59.80 -38.66 -26.08
C CYS A 375 -58.87 -37.81 -26.98
N ASP A 376 -59.11 -37.76 -28.29
CA ASP A 376 -58.31 -36.95 -29.22
C ASP A 376 -58.45 -35.44 -28.90
N ALA A 377 -59.60 -34.98 -28.38
CA ALA A 377 -59.79 -33.61 -27.92
C ALA A 377 -59.05 -33.31 -26.60
N GLU A 378 -59.02 -34.25 -25.65
CA GLU A 378 -58.26 -34.12 -24.40
C GLU A 378 -56.75 -34.11 -24.67
N ILE A 379 -56.25 -35.01 -25.52
CA ILE A 379 -54.86 -35.03 -26.01
C ILE A 379 -54.50 -33.69 -26.67
N PHE A 380 -55.41 -33.11 -27.47
CA PHE A 380 -55.19 -31.80 -28.09
C PHE A 380 -55.10 -30.65 -27.07
N GLN A 381 -55.98 -30.64 -26.05
CA GLN A 381 -55.93 -29.65 -24.97
C GLN A 381 -54.66 -29.77 -24.12
N LEU A 382 -54.23 -30.99 -23.81
CA LEU A 382 -52.97 -31.26 -23.10
C LEU A 382 -51.77 -30.77 -23.92
N ARG A 383 -51.70 -31.10 -25.22
CA ARG A 383 -50.65 -30.61 -26.13
C ARG A 383 -50.60 -29.09 -26.21
N LYS A 384 -51.77 -28.43 -26.27
CA LYS A 384 -51.89 -26.97 -26.36
C LYS A 384 -51.43 -26.26 -25.08
N SER A 385 -51.84 -26.77 -23.92
CA SER A 385 -51.43 -26.21 -22.61
C SER A 385 -49.94 -26.41 -22.36
N HIS A 386 -49.44 -27.64 -22.51
CA HIS A 386 -48.01 -27.95 -22.39
C HIS A 386 -47.14 -27.10 -23.33
N SER A 387 -47.55 -26.92 -24.59
CA SER A 387 -46.80 -26.05 -25.52
C SER A 387 -46.81 -24.58 -25.12
N GLY A 388 -47.89 -24.06 -24.53
CA GLY A 388 -47.93 -22.68 -24.04
C GLY A 388 -47.00 -22.47 -22.85
N ASP A 389 -47.05 -23.41 -21.90
CA ASP A 389 -46.27 -23.38 -20.66
C ASP A 389 -44.76 -23.57 -20.89
N ILE A 390 -44.35 -24.46 -21.80
CA ILE A 390 -42.93 -24.58 -22.19
C ILE A 390 -42.45 -23.31 -22.89
N ASN A 391 -43.19 -22.80 -23.88
CA ASN A 391 -42.77 -21.59 -24.61
C ASN A 391 -42.57 -20.39 -23.67
N LEU A 392 -43.40 -20.25 -22.63
CA LEU A 392 -43.27 -19.20 -21.62
C LEU A 392 -42.00 -19.38 -20.75
N LEU A 393 -41.74 -20.60 -20.28
CA LEU A 393 -40.54 -20.90 -19.48
C LEU A 393 -39.26 -20.76 -20.29
N GLU A 394 -39.24 -21.20 -21.55
CA GLU A 394 -38.11 -21.04 -22.48
C GLU A 394 -37.84 -19.56 -22.76
N ALA A 395 -38.87 -18.77 -23.08
CA ALA A 395 -38.71 -17.32 -23.32
C ALA A 395 -38.17 -16.58 -22.09
N HIS A 396 -38.60 -16.96 -20.88
CA HIS A 396 -38.08 -16.42 -19.62
C HIS A 396 -36.62 -16.85 -19.39
N CYS A 397 -36.31 -18.13 -19.61
CA CYS A 397 -34.95 -18.67 -19.52
C CYS A 397 -33.98 -17.97 -20.48
N ASP A 398 -34.39 -17.72 -21.72
CA ASP A 398 -33.60 -17.03 -22.73
C ASP A 398 -33.45 -15.52 -22.45
N GLY A 399 -34.41 -14.92 -21.73
CA GLY A 399 -34.27 -13.58 -21.18
C GLY A 399 -33.16 -13.52 -20.13
N LEU A 400 -33.19 -14.42 -19.16
CA LEU A 400 -32.17 -14.50 -18.10
C LEU A 400 -30.77 -14.85 -18.65
N LYS A 401 -30.68 -15.78 -19.61
CA LYS A 401 -29.41 -16.13 -20.29
C LYS A 401 -28.76 -14.94 -20.97
N ARG A 402 -29.56 -14.05 -21.60
CA ARG A 402 -29.05 -12.81 -22.21
C ARG A 402 -28.58 -11.80 -21.15
N LEU A 403 -29.32 -11.63 -20.05
CA LEU A 403 -28.90 -10.77 -18.95
C LEU A 403 -27.59 -11.27 -18.31
N SER A 404 -27.51 -12.56 -18.00
CA SER A 404 -26.30 -13.20 -17.46
C SER A 404 -25.11 -13.01 -18.39
N LYS A 405 -25.26 -13.28 -19.69
CA LYS A 405 -24.19 -13.09 -20.67
C LYS A 405 -23.71 -11.64 -20.79
N ASN A 406 -24.63 -10.67 -20.74
CA ASN A 406 -24.25 -9.25 -20.78
C ASN A 406 -23.39 -8.87 -19.57
N ILE A 407 -23.83 -9.25 -18.36
CA ILE A 407 -23.07 -8.97 -17.12
C ILE A 407 -21.75 -9.75 -17.13
N ALA A 408 -21.72 -10.98 -17.63
CA ALA A 408 -20.50 -11.78 -17.78
C ALA A 408 -19.49 -11.14 -18.74
N ASN A 409 -19.92 -10.56 -19.85
CA ASN A 409 -19.04 -9.82 -20.76
C ASN A 409 -18.42 -8.60 -20.07
N ASP A 410 -19.21 -7.85 -19.30
CA ASP A 410 -18.72 -6.69 -18.53
C ASP A 410 -17.69 -7.14 -17.46
N VAL A 411 -18.02 -8.18 -16.69
CA VAL A 411 -17.16 -8.74 -15.61
C VAL A 411 -15.88 -9.37 -16.16
N GLU A 412 -15.92 -10.06 -17.31
CA GLU A 412 -14.75 -10.69 -17.93
C GLU A 412 -13.66 -9.68 -18.27
N THR A 413 -14.01 -8.45 -18.65
CA THR A 413 -13.02 -7.38 -18.90
C THR A 413 -12.20 -6.99 -17.65
N PHE A 414 -12.60 -7.46 -16.46
CA PHE A 414 -11.93 -7.27 -15.17
C PHE A 414 -11.54 -8.59 -14.48
N ARG A 415 -11.58 -9.72 -15.19
CA ARG A 415 -11.20 -11.06 -14.68
C ARG A 415 -9.85 -11.05 -13.96
N ASP A 416 -8.85 -10.38 -14.53
CA ASP A 416 -7.51 -10.27 -13.94
C ASP A 416 -7.49 -9.45 -12.64
N GLU A 417 -8.33 -8.42 -12.50
CA GLU A 417 -8.45 -7.62 -11.27
C GLU A 417 -9.13 -8.43 -10.15
N ILE A 418 -10.16 -9.21 -10.51
CA ILE A 418 -10.88 -10.10 -9.58
C ILE A 418 -9.95 -11.23 -9.10
N ALA A 419 -9.20 -11.85 -10.02
CA ALA A 419 -8.21 -12.87 -9.70
C ALA A 419 -7.05 -12.30 -8.85
N GLN A 420 -6.59 -11.07 -9.11
CA GLN A 420 -5.58 -10.43 -8.28
C GLN A 420 -6.12 -10.15 -6.86
N LYS A 421 -7.33 -9.62 -6.72
CA LYS A 421 -7.95 -9.37 -5.41
C LYS A 421 -8.08 -10.66 -4.59
N HIS A 422 -8.48 -11.77 -5.22
CA HIS A 422 -8.54 -13.06 -4.54
C HIS A 422 -7.15 -13.51 -4.06
N ARG A 423 -6.10 -13.37 -4.88
CA ARG A 423 -4.71 -13.64 -4.46
C ARG A 423 -4.27 -12.76 -3.29
N ASP A 424 -4.63 -11.48 -3.29
CA ASP A 424 -4.27 -10.54 -2.22
C ASP A 424 -4.97 -10.90 -0.89
N GLN A 425 -6.26 -11.25 -0.94
CA GLN A 425 -7.05 -11.70 0.22
C GLN A 425 -6.55 -13.05 0.77
N PHE A 426 -6.22 -13.98 -0.13
CA PHE A 426 -5.63 -15.28 0.23
C PHE A 426 -4.28 -15.09 0.94
N ALA A 427 -3.40 -14.24 0.40
CA ALA A 427 -2.13 -13.90 1.03
C ALA A 427 -2.31 -13.21 2.39
N GLU A 428 -3.34 -12.40 2.58
CA GLU A 428 -3.65 -11.80 3.89
C GLU A 428 -4.06 -12.88 4.92
N LEU A 429 -4.93 -13.83 4.53
CA LEU A 429 -5.30 -14.96 5.41
C LEU A 429 -4.13 -15.91 5.69
N GLU A 430 -3.25 -16.16 4.73
CA GLU A 430 -2.01 -16.91 4.97
C GLU A 430 -1.09 -16.19 5.98
N ASN A 431 -0.95 -14.86 5.88
CA ASN A 431 -0.22 -14.09 6.87
C ASN A 431 -0.88 -14.14 8.26
N GLN A 432 -2.21 -14.07 8.35
CA GLN A 432 -2.94 -14.23 9.61
C GLN A 432 -2.76 -15.63 10.20
N LYS A 433 -2.74 -16.68 9.37
CA LYS A 433 -2.42 -18.06 9.77
C LYS A 433 -1.01 -18.19 10.35
N LEU A 434 -0.02 -17.52 9.76
CA LEU A 434 1.37 -17.50 10.26
C LEU A 434 1.52 -16.76 11.59
N LEU A 435 0.64 -15.80 11.87
CA LEU A 435 0.62 -15.03 13.13
C LEU A 435 -0.23 -15.68 14.24
N ALA A 436 -1.08 -16.65 13.89
CA ALA A 436 -1.93 -17.36 14.84
C ALA A 436 -1.10 -18.26 15.77
N THR A 437 -1.33 -18.13 17.08
CA THR A 437 -0.55 -18.83 18.12
C THR A 437 -1.26 -20.05 18.72
N THR A 438 -2.53 -20.28 18.39
CA THR A 438 -3.30 -21.44 18.90
C THR A 438 -3.77 -22.37 17.76
N PRO A 439 -3.76 -23.70 17.96
CA PRO A 439 -4.21 -24.64 16.93
C PRO A 439 -5.66 -24.44 16.50
N SER A 440 -6.52 -23.98 17.40
CA SER A 440 -7.93 -23.67 17.12
C SER A 440 -8.11 -22.44 16.21
N GLN A 441 -7.27 -21.40 16.36
CA GLN A 441 -7.25 -20.27 15.44
C GLN A 441 -6.71 -20.66 14.07
N ILE A 442 -5.66 -21.50 14.02
CA ILE A 442 -5.11 -22.02 12.77
C ILE A 442 -6.17 -22.82 12.00
N ALA A 443 -6.88 -23.73 12.67
CA ALA A 443 -7.95 -24.53 12.05
C ALA A 443 -9.10 -23.66 11.52
N LEU A 444 -9.52 -22.62 12.25
CA LEU A 444 -10.57 -21.70 11.81
C LEU A 444 -10.15 -20.86 10.59
N ILE A 445 -8.89 -20.42 10.55
CA ILE A 445 -8.35 -19.71 9.37
C ILE A 445 -8.18 -20.67 8.18
N GLU A 446 -7.81 -21.94 8.41
CA GLU A 446 -7.75 -22.96 7.35
C GLU A 446 -9.12 -23.28 6.75
N GLU A 447 -10.16 -23.38 7.59
CA GLU A 447 -11.56 -23.54 7.14
C GLU A 447 -12.02 -22.32 6.33
N GLN A 448 -11.71 -21.10 6.79
CA GLN A 448 -12.01 -19.87 6.07
C GLN A 448 -11.30 -19.77 4.71
N ILE A 449 -10.03 -20.18 4.63
CA ILE A 449 -9.26 -20.25 3.36
C ILE A 449 -9.91 -21.26 2.40
N GLN A 450 -10.29 -22.44 2.88
CA GLN A 450 -10.95 -23.46 2.06
C GLN A 450 -12.30 -22.98 1.53
N GLN A 451 -13.10 -22.31 2.38
CA GLN A 451 -14.38 -21.74 1.97
C GLN A 451 -14.20 -20.66 0.89
N GLN A 452 -13.28 -19.70 1.07
CA GLN A 452 -13.05 -18.65 0.09
C GLN A 452 -12.53 -19.18 -1.25
N GLN A 453 -11.66 -20.19 -1.23
CA GLN A 453 -11.19 -20.85 -2.44
C GLN A 453 -12.35 -21.54 -3.19
N ALA A 454 -13.21 -22.27 -2.48
CA ALA A 454 -14.37 -22.92 -3.07
C ALA A 454 -15.37 -21.92 -3.66
N GLU A 455 -15.67 -20.83 -2.94
CA GLU A 455 -16.51 -19.73 -3.44
C GLU A 455 -15.90 -19.08 -4.70
N PHE A 456 -14.58 -18.87 -4.74
CA PHE A 456 -13.91 -18.29 -5.91
C PHE A 456 -13.94 -19.22 -7.13
N ASP A 457 -13.69 -20.51 -6.94
CA ASP A 457 -13.72 -21.50 -8.03
C ASP A 457 -15.14 -21.67 -8.59
N GLU A 458 -16.18 -21.68 -7.74
CA GLU A 458 -17.59 -21.66 -8.17
C GLU A 458 -17.92 -20.39 -8.97
N ASN A 459 -17.58 -19.21 -8.45
CA ASN A 459 -17.80 -17.93 -9.15
C ASN A 459 -17.15 -17.94 -10.55
N LEU A 460 -15.93 -18.47 -10.66
CA LEU A 460 -15.22 -18.54 -11.93
C LEU A 460 -15.86 -19.57 -12.89
N GLU A 461 -16.35 -20.71 -12.39
CA GLU A 461 -17.08 -21.68 -13.21
C GLU A 461 -18.39 -21.08 -13.76
N MET A 462 -19.16 -20.39 -12.91
CA MET A 462 -20.40 -19.70 -13.29
C MET A 462 -20.14 -18.60 -14.33
N LEU A 463 -19.07 -17.81 -14.17
CA LEU A 463 -18.66 -16.81 -15.16
C LEU A 463 -18.32 -17.45 -16.52
N ASN A 464 -17.48 -18.48 -16.55
CA ASN A 464 -17.13 -19.18 -17.79
C ASN A 464 -18.38 -19.80 -18.45
N ARG A 465 -19.31 -20.35 -17.64
CA ARG A 465 -20.60 -20.91 -18.11
C ARG A 465 -21.52 -19.86 -18.72
N ALA A 466 -21.57 -18.66 -18.15
CA ALA A 466 -22.32 -17.53 -18.69
C ALA A 466 -21.71 -16.99 -20.00
N GLN A 467 -20.38 -16.85 -20.04
CA GLN A 467 -19.62 -16.36 -21.20
C GLN A 467 -19.72 -17.31 -22.41
N ALA A 468 -19.58 -18.63 -22.18
CA ALA A 468 -19.57 -19.65 -23.24
C ALA A 468 -20.93 -19.89 -23.91
N ARG A 469 -22.01 -19.23 -23.46
CA ARG A 469 -23.35 -19.45 -24.03
C ARG A 469 -23.53 -18.79 -25.40
N PRO A 470 -24.09 -19.50 -26.39
CA PRO A 470 -24.54 -18.88 -27.63
C PRO A 470 -25.67 -17.88 -27.31
N GLU A 471 -25.62 -16.71 -27.94
CA GLU A 471 -26.66 -15.70 -27.80
C GLU A 471 -27.77 -16.00 -28.80
N TYR A 472 -29.01 -16.10 -28.29
CA TYR A 472 -30.17 -16.45 -29.10
C TYR A 472 -30.97 -15.19 -29.46
N TYR A 473 -31.19 -15.03 -30.75
CA TYR A 473 -32.01 -14.01 -31.37
C TYR A 473 -33.29 -14.63 -31.94
N SER A 474 -34.20 -13.79 -32.41
CA SER A 474 -35.45 -14.21 -33.04
C SER A 474 -35.73 -13.32 -34.24
N ASP A 475 -36.10 -13.93 -35.37
CA ASP A 475 -36.61 -13.24 -36.55
C ASP A 475 -37.87 -13.96 -37.11
N GLU A 476 -38.31 -13.58 -38.30
CA GLU A 476 -39.47 -14.13 -39.01
C GLU A 476 -39.39 -15.65 -39.27
N HIS A 477 -38.18 -16.24 -39.28
CA HIS A 477 -37.93 -17.67 -39.48
C HIS A 477 -37.74 -18.43 -38.15
N GLY A 478 -37.63 -17.71 -37.03
CA GLY A 478 -37.63 -18.26 -35.68
C GLY A 478 -36.38 -17.93 -34.86
N ARG A 479 -36.09 -18.78 -33.87
CA ARG A 479 -34.94 -18.66 -32.97
C ARG A 479 -33.65 -19.07 -33.67
N TYR A 480 -32.61 -18.24 -33.56
CA TYR A 480 -31.28 -18.50 -34.13
C TYR A 480 -30.14 -18.00 -33.25
N PHE A 481 -28.92 -18.47 -33.52
CA PHE A 481 -27.66 -17.95 -32.97
C PHE A 481 -26.62 -17.83 -34.10
N PHE A 482 -25.51 -17.14 -33.85
CA PHE A 482 -24.39 -17.08 -34.80
C PHE A 482 -23.31 -18.11 -34.44
N ASN A 483 -22.78 -18.82 -35.44
CA ASN A 483 -21.60 -19.68 -35.26
C ASN A 483 -20.29 -18.89 -35.31
N GLU A 484 -19.16 -19.56 -35.07
CA GLU A 484 -17.82 -18.95 -35.12
C GLU A 484 -17.46 -18.35 -36.50
N ALA A 485 -18.12 -18.79 -37.57
CA ALA A 485 -17.97 -18.26 -38.93
C ALA A 485 -18.90 -17.04 -39.22
N GLY A 486 -19.75 -16.63 -38.27
CA GLY A 486 -20.70 -15.53 -38.44
C GLY A 486 -21.98 -15.89 -39.19
N GLU A 487 -22.24 -17.18 -39.43
CA GLU A 487 -23.43 -17.67 -40.12
C GLU A 487 -24.60 -17.84 -39.13
N ARG A 488 -25.84 -17.62 -39.60
CA ARG A 488 -27.04 -17.82 -38.77
C ARG A 488 -27.41 -19.30 -38.72
N ILE A 489 -27.37 -19.86 -37.51
CA ILE A 489 -27.88 -21.20 -37.21
C ILE A 489 -29.22 -21.08 -36.48
N TYR A 490 -30.28 -21.51 -37.16
CA TYR A 490 -31.62 -21.59 -36.65
C TYR A 490 -31.80 -22.86 -35.81
N LYS A 491 -32.30 -22.68 -34.58
CA LYS A 491 -32.50 -23.73 -33.59
C LYS A 491 -33.75 -23.40 -32.78
N ARG A 492 -34.83 -24.16 -33.00
CA ARG A 492 -36.18 -23.86 -32.46
C ARG A 492 -36.24 -23.91 -30.93
N ASP A 493 -35.66 -24.94 -30.35
CA ASP A 493 -35.62 -25.21 -28.91
C ASP A 493 -34.29 -25.91 -28.55
N SER A 494 -34.01 -26.14 -27.27
CA SER A 494 -32.71 -26.72 -26.85
C SER A 494 -32.45 -28.15 -27.37
N ARG A 495 -33.50 -28.87 -27.78
CA ARG A 495 -33.44 -30.25 -28.33
C ARG A 495 -33.68 -30.31 -29.84
N ALA A 496 -33.99 -29.18 -30.48
CA ALA A 496 -34.19 -29.09 -31.91
C ALA A 496 -32.88 -29.33 -32.69
N SER A 497 -33.02 -29.84 -33.91
CA SER A 497 -31.93 -29.84 -34.89
C SER A 497 -31.58 -28.43 -35.35
N GLU A 498 -30.33 -28.26 -35.78
CA GLU A 498 -29.77 -26.98 -36.22
C GLU A 498 -29.76 -26.88 -37.75
N TYR A 499 -30.16 -25.72 -38.27
CA TYR A 499 -30.30 -25.45 -39.71
C TYR A 499 -29.66 -24.11 -40.06
N CYS A 500 -28.99 -24.02 -41.22
CA CYS A 500 -28.57 -22.74 -41.80
C CYS A 500 -29.24 -22.53 -43.16
N PRO A 501 -29.48 -21.28 -43.58
CA PRO A 501 -29.94 -20.97 -44.92
C PRO A 501 -28.76 -21.12 -45.91
N GLY A 502 -28.92 -21.98 -46.90
CA GLY A 502 -27.98 -22.15 -48.01
C GLY A 502 -28.04 -20.98 -49.01
N PRO A 503 -27.05 -20.90 -49.93
CA PRO A 503 -26.95 -19.80 -50.89
C PRO A 503 -28.17 -19.64 -51.82
N ASP A 504 -28.87 -20.75 -52.09
CA ASP A 504 -30.06 -20.79 -52.95
C ASP A 504 -31.39 -20.69 -52.15
N GLY A 505 -31.33 -20.45 -50.84
CA GLY A 505 -32.50 -20.39 -49.95
C GLY A 505 -32.98 -21.75 -49.42
N GLU A 506 -32.28 -22.84 -49.73
CA GLU A 506 -32.56 -24.16 -49.14
C GLU A 506 -32.09 -24.27 -47.68
N TRP A 507 -32.85 -24.97 -46.84
CA TRP A 507 -32.50 -25.19 -45.42
C TRP A 507 -31.50 -26.34 -45.26
N ILE A 508 -30.21 -26.00 -45.15
CA ILE A 508 -29.13 -26.97 -44.94
C ILE A 508 -29.11 -27.38 -43.46
N LYS A 509 -29.24 -28.68 -43.20
CA LYS A 509 -29.24 -29.22 -41.83
C LYS A 509 -27.80 -29.38 -41.32
N MET A 510 -27.41 -28.57 -40.34
CA MET A 510 -26.05 -28.53 -39.78
C MET A 510 -25.80 -29.62 -38.74
N SER A 511 -26.76 -29.85 -37.83
CA SER A 511 -26.63 -30.89 -36.81
C SER A 511 -27.97 -31.58 -36.51
N SER A 512 -27.90 -32.84 -36.08
CA SER A 512 -29.07 -33.66 -35.72
C SER A 512 -29.03 -34.04 -34.24
N THR A 513 -29.70 -33.25 -33.41
CA THR A 513 -29.91 -33.52 -31.98
C THR A 513 -30.86 -34.69 -31.72
N THR A 514 -31.57 -35.16 -32.75
CA THR A 514 -32.46 -36.32 -32.69
C THR A 514 -31.66 -37.61 -32.67
N SER A 515 -31.47 -38.18 -31.47
CA SER A 515 -31.04 -39.57 -31.30
C SER A 515 -32.08 -40.49 -31.93
N PHE A 516 -31.68 -41.23 -32.97
CA PHE A 516 -32.51 -42.28 -33.55
C PHE A 516 -32.44 -43.50 -32.64
N HIS A 517 -33.61 -43.95 -32.19
CA HIS A 517 -33.78 -45.16 -31.40
C HIS A 517 -34.42 -46.24 -32.28
N SER A 518 -34.28 -47.50 -31.88
CA SER A 518 -34.82 -48.65 -32.61
C SER A 518 -35.59 -49.54 -31.66
N ASP A 519 -36.80 -49.91 -32.03
CA ASP A 519 -37.56 -50.97 -31.39
C ASP A 519 -38.18 -51.90 -32.45
N GLU A 520 -39.05 -52.81 -32.01
CA GLU A 520 -39.67 -53.84 -32.85
C GLU A 520 -40.51 -53.28 -34.03
N ASN A 521 -40.95 -52.02 -33.94
CA ASN A 521 -41.74 -51.36 -34.98
C ASN A 521 -40.88 -50.57 -35.99
N GLY A 522 -39.56 -50.46 -35.75
CA GLY A 522 -38.59 -49.85 -36.65
C GLY A 522 -37.80 -48.69 -36.03
N THR A 523 -37.09 -47.94 -36.87
CA THR A 523 -36.27 -46.81 -36.43
C THR A 523 -37.15 -45.57 -36.19
N TYR A 524 -37.15 -45.06 -34.97
CA TYR A 524 -37.94 -43.89 -34.57
C TYR A 524 -37.07 -42.75 -34.04
N TYR A 525 -37.60 -41.53 -34.09
CA TYR A 525 -37.13 -40.41 -33.30
C TYR A 525 -38.26 -39.93 -32.38
N VAL A 526 -37.90 -39.28 -31.29
CA VAL A 526 -38.86 -38.69 -30.35
C VAL A 526 -39.04 -37.21 -30.71
N ASP A 527 -40.27 -36.79 -31.03
CA ASP A 527 -40.57 -35.38 -31.30
C ASP A 527 -40.59 -34.54 -30.00
N LYS A 528 -40.68 -33.21 -30.11
CA LYS A 528 -40.86 -32.27 -28.99
C LYS A 528 -42.06 -32.57 -28.07
N PHE A 529 -42.94 -33.49 -28.47
CA PHE A 529 -44.08 -33.97 -27.70
C PHE A 529 -43.92 -35.41 -27.18
N GLY A 530 -42.71 -35.97 -27.10
CA GLY A 530 -42.48 -37.34 -26.59
C GLY A 530 -42.96 -38.47 -27.51
N GLN A 531 -43.68 -38.14 -28.59
CA GLN A 531 -44.25 -39.12 -29.52
C GLN A 531 -43.16 -39.78 -30.37
N LYS A 532 -43.20 -41.12 -30.47
CA LYS A 532 -42.31 -41.90 -31.35
C LYS A 532 -42.75 -41.74 -32.81
N ILE A 533 -41.91 -41.10 -33.63
CA ILE A 533 -42.13 -40.95 -35.08
C ILE A 533 -41.19 -41.90 -35.83
N TYR A 534 -41.76 -42.96 -36.41
CA TYR A 534 -41.05 -43.98 -37.17
C TYR A 534 -40.71 -43.51 -38.58
N LYS A 535 -39.45 -43.63 -38.99
CA LYS A 535 -39.01 -43.35 -40.37
C LYS A 535 -39.25 -44.52 -41.33
N GLN A 536 -39.37 -45.73 -40.81
CA GLN A 536 -39.40 -46.95 -41.63
C GLN A 536 -40.21 -48.03 -40.90
N GLN A 537 -41.48 -48.20 -41.28
CA GLN A 537 -42.30 -49.33 -40.84
C GLN A 537 -41.87 -50.58 -41.62
N ASN A 538 -41.22 -51.53 -40.96
CA ASN A 538 -40.76 -52.77 -41.59
C ASN A 538 -41.89 -53.82 -41.67
N PHE A 539 -42.91 -53.57 -42.50
CA PHE A 539 -43.82 -54.62 -42.94
C PHE A 539 -43.23 -55.35 -44.16
N THR A 540 -42.22 -56.19 -43.92
CA THR A 540 -41.63 -57.06 -44.96
C THR A 540 -42.50 -58.29 -45.17
N ASP A 541 -43.46 -58.20 -46.10
CA ASP A 541 -44.12 -59.37 -46.70
C ASP A 541 -43.45 -59.71 -48.04
N ALA A 542 -43.39 -60.99 -48.41
CA ALA A 542 -42.51 -61.53 -49.46
C ALA A 542 -42.89 -61.14 -50.90
N LYS A 543 -43.83 -60.18 -51.08
CA LYS A 543 -44.40 -59.76 -52.37
C LYS A 543 -44.26 -58.26 -52.67
N GLY A 544 -43.54 -57.50 -51.84
CA GLY A 544 -43.23 -56.09 -52.10
C GLY A 544 -44.14 -55.09 -51.37
N LYS A 545 -43.95 -53.79 -51.66
CA LYS A 545 -44.59 -52.68 -50.94
C LYS A 545 -46.11 -52.65 -51.18
N TYR A 546 -46.88 -52.50 -50.10
CA TYR A 546 -48.33 -52.32 -50.13
C TYR A 546 -48.78 -51.24 -49.16
N HIS A 547 -50.01 -50.75 -49.32
CA HIS A 547 -50.75 -49.96 -48.33
C HIS A 547 -52.12 -50.60 -48.06
N PHE A 548 -52.81 -50.14 -47.03
CA PHE A 548 -54.20 -50.52 -46.75
C PHE A 548 -55.14 -49.40 -47.24
N ASP A 549 -56.30 -49.79 -47.78
CA ASP A 549 -57.38 -48.84 -48.10
C ASP A 549 -58.22 -48.47 -46.86
N GLU A 550 -59.19 -47.56 -47.04
CA GLU A 550 -60.10 -47.10 -45.98
C GLU A 550 -60.97 -48.22 -45.37
N ASN A 551 -61.02 -49.40 -46.00
CA ASN A 551 -61.71 -50.60 -45.54
C ASN A 551 -60.76 -51.67 -44.94
N GLY A 552 -59.46 -51.38 -44.82
CA GLY A 552 -58.46 -52.30 -44.27
C GLY A 552 -57.98 -53.41 -45.22
N THR A 553 -58.19 -53.28 -46.52
CA THR A 553 -57.77 -54.27 -47.53
C THR A 553 -56.39 -53.91 -48.11
N ARG A 554 -55.52 -54.92 -48.32
CA ARG A 554 -54.13 -54.71 -48.79
C ARG A 554 -54.05 -54.47 -50.31
N VAL A 555 -53.46 -53.35 -50.72
CA VAL A 555 -53.21 -52.97 -52.12
C VAL A 555 -51.71 -52.82 -52.39
N TYR A 556 -51.16 -53.66 -53.27
CA TYR A 556 -49.74 -53.70 -53.62
C TYR A 556 -49.40 -52.68 -54.72
N ILE A 557 -48.25 -52.00 -54.57
CA ILE A 557 -47.90 -50.81 -55.38
C ILE A 557 -47.07 -51.18 -56.63
N GLU A 558 -46.32 -52.31 -56.62
CA GLU A 558 -45.50 -52.75 -57.76
C GLU A 558 -45.58 -54.27 -57.97
N THR A 559 -45.99 -54.72 -59.17
CA THR A 559 -45.93 -56.13 -59.58
C THR A 559 -44.67 -56.41 -60.40
N SER A 560 -43.86 -57.38 -59.96
CA SER A 560 -42.63 -57.77 -60.64
C SER A 560 -42.88 -58.60 -61.91
N THR A 561 -42.52 -58.05 -63.08
CA THR A 561 -42.32 -58.82 -64.33
C THR A 561 -41.13 -58.29 -65.13
N LYS A 562 -40.13 -59.15 -65.33
CA LYS A 562 -39.00 -59.07 -66.28
C LYS A 562 -39.28 -60.03 -67.46
N PRO A 563 -38.48 -60.07 -68.56
CA PRO A 563 -37.86 -58.97 -69.31
C PRO A 563 -37.90 -59.17 -70.86
N MET A 564 -37.84 -58.09 -71.66
CA MET A 564 -37.26 -58.06 -73.04
C MET A 564 -36.79 -56.61 -73.30
N LEU A 565 -35.49 -56.30 -73.41
CA LEU A 565 -34.53 -56.50 -74.51
C LEU A 565 -34.60 -55.42 -75.63
N SER A 566 -33.45 -54.74 -75.81
CA SER A 566 -33.05 -53.86 -76.93
C SER A 566 -33.77 -52.51 -77.05
N ALA A 567 -33.13 -51.34 -77.23
CA ALA A 567 -31.73 -50.86 -77.13
C ALA A 567 -31.79 -49.29 -77.10
N SER A 568 -30.77 -48.48 -76.81
CA SER A 568 -29.33 -48.62 -76.53
C SER A 568 -28.98 -47.75 -75.28
N SER A 569 -27.79 -47.21 -74.96
CA SER A 569 -26.44 -47.15 -75.54
C SER A 569 -25.39 -47.24 -74.43
N GLU A 570 -24.27 -47.87 -74.75
CA GLU A 570 -23.18 -48.36 -73.91
C GLU A 570 -22.48 -47.34 -72.98
N PHE A 571 -22.33 -47.74 -71.71
CA PHE A 571 -21.11 -47.51 -70.90
C PHE A 571 -19.89 -48.10 -71.63
N PRO A 572 -18.67 -47.52 -71.53
CA PRO A 572 -17.80 -47.96 -70.43
C PRO A 572 -16.77 -46.94 -69.89
N SER A 573 -16.53 -47.01 -68.58
CA SER A 573 -15.17 -46.83 -68.00
C SER A 573 -14.38 -48.13 -68.25
N PRO A 574 -13.02 -48.17 -68.31
CA PRO A 574 -12.10 -47.34 -67.51
C PRO A 574 -10.72 -46.99 -68.14
N SER A 575 -9.85 -46.39 -67.32
CA SER A 575 -8.37 -46.39 -67.40
C SER A 575 -7.64 -45.58 -68.49
N ALA A 576 -6.73 -44.68 -68.07
CA ALA A 576 -5.32 -44.61 -68.50
C ALA A 576 -4.62 -43.32 -68.02
N PHE A 577 -3.38 -43.45 -67.54
CA PHE A 577 -2.48 -42.35 -67.20
C PHE A 577 -2.08 -41.48 -68.41
N ARG A 578 -2.01 -40.14 -68.25
CA ARG A 578 -0.81 -39.37 -68.64
C ARG A 578 -0.67 -37.96 -68.02
N ARG A 579 0.54 -37.68 -67.51
CA ARG A 579 1.19 -36.37 -67.34
C ARG A 579 1.14 -35.54 -68.66
N THR A 580 1.20 -34.20 -68.70
CA THR A 580 2.10 -33.24 -67.97
C THR A 580 1.61 -31.78 -68.06
N GLN A 581 1.86 -30.96 -67.01
CA GLN A 581 2.11 -29.48 -67.01
C GLN A 581 0.95 -28.53 -67.44
N SER A 582 0.77 -27.30 -66.93
CA SER A 582 1.52 -26.44 -65.96
C SER A 582 0.58 -25.49 -65.16
N ALA A 583 1.10 -24.88 -64.08
CA ALA A 583 0.42 -24.06 -63.04
C ALA A 583 0.05 -22.60 -63.48
N PRO A 584 -0.46 -21.69 -62.62
CA PRO A 584 -0.99 -21.77 -61.23
C PRO A 584 -2.49 -21.35 -61.12
N SER A 585 -3.23 -21.37 -59.99
CA SER A 585 -2.99 -20.74 -58.68
C SER A 585 -3.99 -21.18 -57.57
N ALA A 586 -3.65 -20.80 -56.32
CA ALA A 586 -4.41 -20.71 -55.06
C ALA A 586 -5.97 -20.84 -55.05
N SER A 587 -6.64 -21.26 -53.97
CA SER A 587 -6.26 -21.88 -52.68
C SER A 587 -7.53 -22.16 -51.87
N SER A 588 -7.61 -23.25 -51.10
CA SER A 588 -8.62 -23.41 -50.05
C SER A 588 -8.14 -24.27 -48.87
N SER A 589 -8.55 -23.85 -47.67
CA SER A 589 -8.87 -24.61 -46.45
C SER A 589 -7.94 -25.70 -45.89
N GLN A 590 -7.63 -25.57 -44.59
CA GLN A 590 -7.91 -26.53 -43.48
C GLN A 590 -7.90 -28.06 -43.81
N THR A 591 -7.31 -28.98 -43.03
CA THR A 591 -6.84 -28.93 -41.63
C THR A 591 -6.04 -30.19 -41.25
N PHE A 592 -5.29 -30.10 -40.13
CA PHE A 592 -5.01 -31.15 -39.14
C PHE A 592 -4.07 -32.36 -39.41
N ILE A 593 -3.51 -32.78 -38.26
CA ILE A 593 -2.85 -34.05 -37.87
C ILE A 593 -1.34 -34.19 -38.12
N SER A 594 -0.64 -34.25 -36.98
CA SER A 594 0.76 -34.61 -36.79
C SER A 594 1.00 -36.10 -37.06
N THR A 595 2.03 -36.44 -37.83
CA THR A 595 3.14 -37.34 -37.40
C THR A 595 4.15 -37.55 -38.53
N VAL A 596 5.45 -37.44 -38.21
CA VAL A 596 6.59 -38.11 -38.91
C VAL A 596 6.80 -37.62 -40.37
N GLU A 597 7.98 -37.24 -40.84
CA GLU A 597 9.25 -37.97 -40.82
C GLU A 597 10.46 -37.05 -41.05
N ASN A 598 11.66 -37.59 -40.84
CA ASN A 598 12.92 -36.88 -41.04
C ASN A 598 13.11 -36.43 -42.49
N LEU A 599 13.45 -35.15 -42.70
CA LEU A 599 14.10 -34.69 -43.93
C LEU A 599 15.32 -33.86 -43.56
N GLU A 600 16.47 -34.24 -44.09
CA GLU A 600 17.78 -33.70 -43.74
C GLU A 600 17.84 -32.19 -43.95
N LYS A 601 17.87 -31.42 -42.86
CA LYS A 601 18.19 -29.99 -42.92
C LYS A 601 19.63 -29.85 -43.38
N SER A 602 19.85 -29.14 -44.48
CA SER A 602 21.18 -28.79 -44.95
C SER A 602 21.96 -28.02 -43.87
N SER A 603 23.24 -28.35 -43.71
CA SER A 603 24.16 -27.77 -42.69
C SER A 603 24.03 -26.24 -42.60
N SER A 604 23.91 -25.57 -43.75
CA SER A 604 23.78 -24.11 -43.85
C SER A 604 22.53 -23.54 -43.18
N ILE A 605 21.38 -24.23 -43.21
CA ILE A 605 20.16 -23.77 -42.55
C ILE A 605 20.27 -23.97 -41.04
N GLN A 606 20.90 -25.05 -40.60
CA GLN A 606 21.10 -25.34 -39.18
C GLN A 606 22.11 -24.37 -38.54
N GLU A 607 23.22 -24.08 -39.24
CA GLU A 607 24.18 -23.04 -38.84
C GLU A 607 23.56 -21.63 -38.81
N LEU A 608 22.69 -21.30 -39.77
CA LEU A 608 21.94 -20.04 -39.75
C LEU A 608 20.96 -19.99 -38.57
N GLN A 609 20.24 -21.08 -38.29
CA GLN A 609 19.34 -21.17 -37.13
C GLN A 609 20.11 -21.04 -35.80
N GLU A 610 21.31 -21.61 -35.68
CA GLU A 610 22.16 -21.41 -34.51
C GLU A 610 22.71 -19.99 -34.37
N ARG A 611 23.11 -19.33 -35.47
CA ARG A 611 23.57 -17.93 -35.43
C ARG A 611 22.42 -17.00 -35.04
N ILE A 612 21.26 -17.15 -35.68
CA ILE A 612 20.06 -16.39 -35.34
C ILE A 612 19.64 -16.65 -33.89
N ALA A 613 19.71 -17.88 -33.38
CA ALA A 613 19.41 -18.18 -31.98
C ALA A 613 20.39 -17.49 -31.00
N LYS A 614 21.69 -17.44 -31.34
CA LYS A 614 22.72 -16.72 -30.56
C LYS A 614 22.49 -15.21 -30.60
N ASP A 615 22.14 -14.65 -31.76
CA ASP A 615 21.86 -13.21 -31.94
C ASP A 615 20.56 -12.80 -31.23
N VAL A 616 19.49 -13.61 -31.31
CA VAL A 616 18.23 -13.40 -30.58
C VAL A 616 18.46 -13.47 -29.07
N ALA A 617 19.19 -14.48 -28.57
CA ALA A 617 19.54 -14.57 -27.15
C ALA A 617 20.40 -13.39 -26.68
N TYR A 618 21.30 -12.88 -27.53
CA TYR A 618 22.08 -11.68 -27.25
C TYR A 618 21.20 -10.42 -27.19
N VAL A 619 20.30 -10.22 -28.17
CA VAL A 619 19.37 -9.08 -28.19
C VAL A 619 18.42 -9.13 -27.00
N GLU A 620 17.85 -10.30 -26.68
CA GLU A 620 16.95 -10.47 -25.54
C GLU A 620 17.64 -10.14 -24.20
N LYS A 621 18.87 -10.65 -24.01
CA LYS A 621 19.67 -10.43 -22.80
C LYS A 621 20.17 -8.98 -22.66
N THR A 622 20.52 -8.32 -23.76
CA THR A 622 21.22 -7.03 -23.74
C THR A 622 20.27 -5.83 -23.92
N VAL A 623 19.20 -6.00 -24.70
CA VAL A 623 18.27 -4.92 -25.09
C VAL A 623 16.80 -5.30 -24.83
N GLY A 624 16.46 -6.58 -24.69
CA GLY A 624 15.08 -7.08 -24.67
C GLY A 624 14.19 -6.55 -23.53
N VAL A 625 14.76 -6.10 -22.41
CA VAL A 625 13.99 -5.41 -21.35
C VAL A 625 13.68 -3.96 -21.74
N ALA A 626 14.67 -3.25 -22.30
CA ALA A 626 14.51 -1.87 -22.77
C ALA A 626 13.55 -1.79 -23.95
N LEU A 627 13.70 -2.70 -24.92
CA LEU A 627 12.87 -2.77 -26.13
C LEU A 627 11.40 -3.11 -25.80
N ARG A 628 11.15 -4.08 -24.90
CA ARG A 628 9.77 -4.40 -24.44
C ARG A 628 9.10 -3.21 -23.75
N LYS A 629 9.83 -2.50 -22.88
CA LYS A 629 9.30 -1.31 -22.20
C LYS A 629 9.09 -0.13 -23.16
N GLY A 630 9.98 0.06 -24.13
CA GLY A 630 9.85 1.08 -25.18
C GLY A 630 8.67 0.81 -26.11
N LEU A 631 8.49 -0.42 -26.56
CA LEU A 631 7.34 -0.83 -27.37
C LEU A 631 6.02 -0.72 -26.59
N ALA A 632 6.00 -1.06 -25.30
CA ALA A 632 4.84 -0.85 -24.43
C ALA A 632 4.54 0.64 -24.16
N ALA A 633 5.55 1.50 -24.09
CA ALA A 633 5.37 2.95 -24.01
C ALA A 633 4.79 3.49 -25.33
N LEU A 634 5.34 3.08 -26.46
CA LEU A 634 4.94 3.49 -27.81
C LEU A 634 3.51 3.07 -28.16
N THR A 635 3.08 1.84 -27.83
CA THR A 635 1.68 1.41 -28.01
C THR A 635 0.70 2.18 -27.12
N ARG A 636 1.16 2.67 -25.97
CA ARG A 636 0.38 3.51 -25.05
C ARG A 636 0.30 4.98 -25.48
N THR A 637 1.38 5.56 -25.99
CA THR A 637 1.45 7.00 -26.35
C THR A 637 1.08 7.29 -27.80
N LYS A 638 1.19 6.31 -28.70
CA LYS A 638 0.89 6.42 -30.15
C LYS A 638 1.42 7.73 -30.79
N PRO A 639 2.73 8.00 -30.69
CA PRO A 639 3.33 9.23 -31.23
C PRO A 639 3.32 9.22 -32.77
N GLU A 640 3.33 10.41 -33.37
CA GLU A 640 3.34 10.59 -34.84
C GLU A 640 4.59 10.00 -35.50
N ASP A 641 5.75 10.08 -34.84
CA ASP A 641 6.96 9.31 -35.20
C ASP A 641 7.22 8.19 -34.17
N PRO A 642 6.78 6.95 -34.43
CA PRO A 642 7.05 5.82 -33.55
C PRO A 642 8.53 5.41 -33.55
N ILE A 643 9.28 5.66 -34.64
CA ILE A 643 10.68 5.22 -34.76
C ILE A 643 11.58 6.18 -33.98
N GLY A 644 11.42 7.49 -34.16
CA GLY A 644 12.11 8.51 -33.38
C GLY A 644 11.82 8.38 -31.88
N TYR A 645 10.55 8.23 -31.50
CA TYR A 645 10.16 8.04 -30.10
C TYR A 645 10.81 6.80 -29.46
N LEU A 646 10.89 5.68 -30.18
CA LEU A 646 11.57 4.48 -29.68
C LEU A 646 13.08 4.67 -29.53
N ALA A 647 13.72 5.40 -30.44
CA ALA A 647 15.14 5.70 -30.38
C ALA A 647 15.48 6.59 -29.17
N ASP A 648 14.72 7.67 -28.95
CA ASP A 648 14.88 8.55 -27.80
C ASP A 648 14.61 7.83 -26.47
N TYR A 649 13.58 6.96 -26.44
CA TYR A 649 13.28 6.13 -25.27
C TYR A 649 14.45 5.19 -24.92
N LEU A 650 15.06 4.53 -25.91
CA LEU A 650 16.19 3.63 -25.71
C LEU A 650 17.46 4.39 -25.27
N ALA A 651 17.70 5.59 -25.83
CA ALA A 651 18.81 6.46 -25.41
C ALA A 651 18.65 6.93 -23.95
N LEU A 652 17.45 7.36 -23.55
CA LEU A 652 17.11 7.71 -22.17
C LEU A 652 17.25 6.50 -21.22
N PHE A 653 16.78 5.32 -21.63
CA PHE A 653 16.90 4.09 -20.85
C PHE A 653 18.38 3.72 -20.59
N GLN A 654 19.24 3.83 -21.61
CA GLN A 654 20.67 3.57 -21.47
C GLN A 654 21.34 4.58 -20.52
N ARG A 655 20.99 5.87 -20.63
CA ARG A 655 21.50 6.92 -19.74
C ARG A 655 21.11 6.67 -18.28
N ASN A 656 19.84 6.37 -18.02
CA ASN A 656 19.33 6.07 -16.69
C ASN A 656 19.99 4.82 -16.10
N ALA A 657 20.27 3.79 -16.92
CA ALA A 657 20.99 2.59 -16.47
C ALA A 657 22.44 2.91 -16.05
N LEU A 658 23.13 3.80 -16.77
CA LEU A 658 24.48 4.25 -16.39
C LEU A 658 24.47 5.10 -15.11
N GLU A 659 23.50 6.00 -14.95
CA GLU A 659 23.34 6.80 -13.73
C GLU A 659 22.99 5.93 -12.52
N THR A 660 22.11 4.93 -12.68
CA THR A 660 21.78 3.96 -11.62
C THR A 660 23.01 3.15 -11.19
N LYS A 661 23.82 2.69 -12.16
CA LYS A 661 25.08 1.98 -11.88
C LYS A 661 26.10 2.87 -11.15
N ARG A 662 26.18 4.15 -11.51
CA ARG A 662 27.03 5.15 -10.83
C ARG A 662 26.57 5.38 -9.38
N GLN A 663 25.27 5.47 -9.14
CA GLN A 663 24.69 5.58 -7.79
C GLN A 663 24.98 4.33 -6.94
N GLN A 664 24.84 3.13 -7.51
CA GLN A 664 25.20 1.88 -6.82
C GLN A 664 26.69 1.84 -6.43
N GLN A 665 27.59 2.26 -7.32
CA GLN A 665 29.03 2.34 -7.02
C GLN A 665 29.37 3.38 -5.93
N LEU A 666 28.61 4.49 -5.85
CA LEU A 666 28.75 5.46 -4.76
C LEU A 666 28.24 4.88 -3.42
N LEU A 667 27.12 4.14 -3.44
CA LEU A 667 26.59 3.44 -2.26
C LEU A 667 27.50 2.32 -1.77
N GLU A 668 28.17 1.58 -2.69
CA GLU A 668 29.18 0.59 -2.32
C GLU A 668 30.42 1.22 -1.69
N ARG A 669 30.89 2.37 -2.20
CA ARG A 669 31.99 3.12 -1.57
C ARG A 669 31.62 3.59 -0.17
N LEU A 670 30.45 4.20 0.01
CA LEU A 670 29.97 4.63 1.33
C LEU A 670 29.86 3.46 2.32
N ARG A 671 29.44 2.27 1.86
CA ARG A 671 29.40 1.05 2.69
C ARG A 671 30.79 0.53 3.06
N LEU A 672 31.78 0.67 2.17
CA LEU A 672 33.16 0.31 2.45
C LEU A 672 33.78 1.29 3.46
N ASP A 673 33.61 2.61 3.25
CA ASP A 673 34.05 3.66 4.19
C ASP A 673 33.42 3.48 5.59
N GLU A 674 32.12 3.13 5.68
CA GLU A 674 31.46 2.78 6.94
C GLU A 674 32.02 1.49 7.58
N SER A 675 32.48 0.53 6.77
CA SER A 675 33.06 -0.72 7.27
C SER A 675 34.48 -0.52 7.81
N ASP A 676 35.29 0.32 7.15
CA ASP A 676 36.64 0.66 7.58
C ASP A 676 36.64 1.51 8.86
N CYS A 677 35.68 2.43 9.00
CA CYS A 677 35.46 3.16 10.26
C CYS A 677 35.10 2.22 11.45
N ARG A 678 34.48 1.06 11.18
CA ARG A 678 34.13 0.07 12.22
C ARG A 678 35.28 -0.85 12.61
N THR A 679 36.24 -1.09 11.72
CA THR A 679 37.48 -1.83 12.03
C THR A 679 38.49 -0.97 12.78
N GLU A 680 38.64 0.31 12.42
CA GLU A 680 39.47 1.26 13.19
C GLU A 680 38.92 1.52 14.61
N SER A 681 37.61 1.36 14.81
CA SER A 681 36.96 1.44 16.13
C SER A 681 37.19 0.23 17.06
N ARG A 682 38.02 -0.75 16.65
CA ARG A 682 38.28 -2.01 17.39
C ARG A 682 39.76 -2.36 17.58
N ILE A 683 40.65 -1.40 17.34
CA ILE A 683 42.08 -1.45 17.67
C ILE A 683 42.35 -0.43 18.79
#